data_AF-A0ABD2K0R5-F1
#
_entry.id   AF-A0ABD2K0R5-F1
#
_cell.length_a   1.000
_cell.length_b   1.000
_cell.length_c   1.000
_cell.angle_alpha   90.00
_cell.angle_beta   90.00
_cell.angle_gamma   90.00
#
_symmetry.space_group_name_H-M   'P 1'
#
loop_
_entity.id
_entity.type
_entity.pdbx_description
1 polymer ?
#
loop_
_entity_poly.entity_id
_entity_poly.type
_entity_poly.pdbx_seq_one_letter_code
_entity_poly.pdbx_strand_id
1 'polypeptide(L)'
;MSTTDRVRPVSPSENGTAVTMRQRRSTLARQGSMIGGGFPERRRSSILVGQRSMDLQMEQTGNVGPRFVLFIIRMYRRWGRFVAKHDWKAMLLCLITSLIGFIVVMLTPQQNDIQGYAPPNARARIEYSRFQDFFSRDGPGISVYIFLIAKDDGSMLREAYMNETLKVLDMATDDVKLYYKNERGDFNQSFSKFCRSFCKANQPFRAFQSGFIFQNGLVKNGQKLSSRINLDYPIARVLQRPFSLQQTFFGINFFNESTTAGIDPSDQRQFNLTAALLNAAQSSAAENGTTDGGGILDEVMLDEGTANGRAGDGANLTSDATKLALARGADDQPNWQQHVTNMREVKMVMLRFDAEHQPNWTVAMVKQYELAMRDRFQREYKSDRIALYVLSKSVIEDEMIRAGLSIIPYMSIGFAVMVICSVFCVYMRALYMHQHSAPKIFLAIAACVLPFMSSATALGFMFMFGFRFSSILCLIPILVLSIGVDSSYLMIHEWQAVIQHCRRQPSRTNNQVDYRISQVLSEIGPAVLISTLTNIFADGCGWYTSSPELGALCLGNMVSMLVAFIYQMTFYAGLMSLVGRYEIATERRERRELQESIRRAVETGGAGMELGKSSVKHGLTRQHSKFHEHTKHYISESIQTYVSIVANKFVAMLIVVLYFVYLGMSIWGVTQMEVKLSIQQLFTSDSPLLKVDELRVGYQVPHFMSSTVLVFNPGNLSDPERLAKMNKFVAELEAINGSWGPIGTKYFVRDFIAYELRDEDDLESELAALDAGVESTTSAAGGGGDDTAMALTTQTPNGPFREEDLRAFLRWPESEEWKAYIRLDNDTGRLERFFFTTGYHGDQLKIWTERGHMLNQWRAIVDKYAKSENFNASVYYDDSIFLDLIDNMPIDTLQSVIGTLLCMGFVCFLFLNSMFTVAMASGCVLSICCGILGILSWLKTDLDPITMAAMTISIGFSVDIPAHVSYHYYQAAAQGVDQPQAKLVNCLSSVAFPALQAALSTSLCVSSLLLVHLHMATVFVRTMVLCVVLCNLHGLVFLPAFLILFDSVVQHMRKRAAQRRAAGAATDANGGGGAVNKRWPTPIPEANSSQESSLRAGTAPMSPPAQHRNGAGGQYRNGRTKAPAEQSRVTDRPMLERFNSVDETDGGGTEMVASKPSMKSIVKVPATEVVPENEEEQKVDDNNKSATTDKQKQSAAEN
;
A
#
# COMPACT_ATOMS: atom_id res chain seq x y z
N MET A 1 33.91 -10.33 57.56
CA MET A 1 34.99 -10.18 58.55
C MET A 1 36.31 -10.14 57.78
N SER A 2 37.24 -9.28 58.17
CA SER A 2 38.60 -9.18 57.59
C SER A 2 39.58 -10.08 58.41
N THR A 3 40.91 -10.12 58.26
CA THR A 3 41.90 -9.25 57.60
C THR A 3 43.25 -10.02 57.44
N THR A 4 44.09 -9.66 56.47
CA THR A 4 45.59 -9.77 56.51
C THR A 4 46.23 -11.21 56.63
N ASP A 5 47.54 -11.46 56.47
CA ASP A 5 48.70 -10.55 56.32
C ASP A 5 49.94 -11.08 55.53
N ARG A 6 50.77 -10.11 55.08
CA ARG A 6 52.27 -10.03 55.05
C ARG A 6 53.25 -10.87 54.18
N VAL A 7 54.33 -10.13 53.81
CA VAL A 7 55.78 -10.47 53.75
C VAL A 7 56.41 -11.11 52.47
N ARG A 8 57.06 -10.23 51.65
CA ARG A 8 58.53 -10.09 51.38
C ARG A 8 59.36 -11.32 50.87
N PRO A 9 60.66 -11.20 50.48
CA PRO A 9 61.50 -10.02 50.15
C PRO A 9 62.46 -10.14 48.90
N VAL A 10 63.25 -9.07 48.67
CA VAL A 10 64.67 -9.05 48.18
C VAL A 10 65.03 -9.35 46.71
N SER A 11 66.05 -8.61 46.27
CA SER A 11 66.81 -8.67 45.02
C SER A 11 68.27 -8.27 45.29
N PRO A 12 69.25 -8.70 44.48
CA PRO A 12 70.55 -8.01 44.40
C PRO A 12 70.93 -7.53 42.99
N SER A 13 71.83 -6.55 42.94
CA SER A 13 72.60 -6.10 41.75
C SER A 13 73.91 -6.96 41.62
N GLU A 14 74.91 -6.72 40.75
CA GLU A 14 75.34 -5.56 39.96
C GLU A 14 76.44 -5.91 38.91
N ASN A 15 76.73 -4.99 37.97
CA ASN A 15 77.98 -4.83 37.18
C ASN A 15 78.50 -5.96 36.24
N GLY A 16 79.21 -5.58 35.15
CA GLY A 16 80.00 -6.55 34.34
C GLY A 16 80.21 -6.21 32.84
N THR A 17 81.09 -5.26 32.54
CA THR A 17 81.59 -4.81 31.21
C THR A 17 81.75 -5.83 30.05
N ALA A 18 81.21 -5.45 28.87
CA ALA A 18 81.73 -5.56 27.49
C ALA A 18 82.68 -6.70 27.01
N VAL A 19 82.40 -7.25 25.80
CA VAL A 19 83.34 -7.38 24.64
C VAL A 19 82.60 -8.01 23.43
N THR A 20 83.06 -7.75 22.20
CA THR A 20 82.50 -8.26 20.93
C THR A 20 83.25 -9.49 20.38
N MET A 21 82.55 -10.52 19.86
CA MET A 21 83.09 -11.47 18.86
C MET A 21 82.00 -12.33 18.15
N ARG A 22 81.87 -12.11 16.84
CA ARG A 22 81.89 -13.12 15.74
C ARG A 22 81.13 -14.49 15.85
N GLN A 23 80.20 -14.67 14.88
CA GLN A 23 80.39 -15.50 13.67
C GLN A 23 79.57 -16.82 13.46
N ARG A 24 78.92 -16.84 12.28
CA ARG A 24 78.44 -17.98 11.43
C ARG A 24 78.51 -19.41 11.98
N ARG A 25 77.33 -20.04 12.07
CA ARG A 25 76.94 -21.31 11.39
C ARG A 25 75.46 -21.16 10.96
N SER A 26 74.95 -21.74 9.88
CA SER A 26 75.43 -22.89 9.10
C SER A 26 75.18 -22.72 7.59
N THR A 27 75.97 -23.42 6.78
CA THR A 27 75.74 -23.67 5.34
C THR A 27 76.29 -25.06 5.02
N LEU A 28 75.45 -25.99 4.56
CA LEU A 28 75.80 -27.21 3.81
C LEU A 28 74.52 -27.98 3.43
N ALA A 29 74.59 -28.73 2.33
CA ALA A 29 73.50 -29.39 1.59
C ALA A 29 72.57 -28.43 0.81
N ARG A 30 72.39 -28.61 -0.51
CA ARG A 30 73.11 -29.48 -1.46
C ARG A 30 72.91 -28.94 -2.90
N GLN A 31 73.96 -28.88 -3.73
CA GLN A 31 73.78 -28.72 -5.17
C GLN A 31 73.35 -30.06 -5.79
N GLY A 32 72.44 -30.03 -6.77
CA GLY A 32 72.02 -31.24 -7.50
C GLY A 32 70.90 -30.98 -8.51
N SER A 33 71.23 -31.15 -9.80
CA SER A 33 70.36 -31.14 -10.99
C SER A 33 69.61 -29.84 -11.36
N MET A 34 69.57 -29.58 -12.68
CA MET A 34 68.59 -28.71 -13.32
C MET A 34 67.41 -29.56 -13.85
N ILE A 35 66.54 -28.92 -14.67
CA ILE A 35 65.41 -29.48 -15.44
C ILE A 35 64.17 -29.77 -14.58
N GLY A 36 63.12 -28.96 -14.77
CA GLY A 36 61.82 -29.09 -14.10
C GLY A 36 61.21 -27.73 -13.74
N GLY A 37 60.38 -27.17 -14.63
CA GLY A 37 59.73 -25.87 -14.43
C GLY A 37 58.54 -25.92 -13.47
N GLY A 38 58.79 -26.07 -12.16
CA GLY A 38 57.76 -26.04 -11.12
C GLY A 38 57.48 -24.63 -10.58
N PHE A 39 56.21 -24.23 -10.48
CA PHE A 39 55.82 -23.01 -9.76
C PHE A 39 56.14 -23.13 -8.26
N PRO A 40 56.65 -22.08 -7.59
CA PRO A 40 56.96 -22.13 -6.16
C PRO A 40 55.70 -22.28 -5.31
N GLU A 41 55.74 -23.23 -4.38
CA GLU A 41 54.59 -23.63 -3.58
C GLU A 41 54.19 -22.55 -2.56
N ARG A 42 53.16 -21.74 -2.90
CA ARG A 42 52.59 -20.75 -1.97
C ARG A 42 52.06 -21.42 -0.71
N ARG A 43 52.41 -20.89 0.47
CA ARG A 43 51.78 -21.24 1.77
C ARG A 43 50.25 -21.09 1.68
N ARG A 44 49.52 -22.21 1.56
CA ARG A 44 48.05 -22.23 1.48
C ARG A 44 47.42 -22.12 2.87
N SER A 45 46.95 -20.92 3.22
CA SER A 45 46.16 -20.65 4.43
C SER A 45 44.68 -21.06 4.27
N SER A 46 43.87 -20.91 5.33
CA SER A 46 42.52 -21.49 5.41
C SER A 46 41.46 -20.66 4.64
N ILE A 47 41.05 -21.17 3.47
CA ILE A 47 40.15 -20.53 2.50
C ILE A 47 38.77 -20.08 3.05
N LEU A 48 38.28 -20.66 4.15
CA LEU A 48 36.95 -20.36 4.71
C LEU A 48 37.01 -19.72 6.12
N VAL A 49 38.07 -18.96 6.38
CA VAL A 49 38.19 -18.04 7.51
C VAL A 49 38.52 -16.68 6.92
N GLY A 50 37.68 -15.67 7.14
CA GLY A 50 37.94 -14.31 6.68
C GLY A 50 39.33 -13.85 7.13
N GLN A 51 40.11 -13.26 6.21
CA GLN A 51 41.40 -12.70 6.59
C GLN A 51 41.18 -11.62 7.65
N ARG A 52 41.79 -11.78 8.83
CA ARG A 52 41.64 -10.91 10.01
C ARG A 52 41.99 -9.46 9.66
N SER A 53 41.00 -8.71 9.21
CA SER A 53 41.17 -7.43 8.51
C SER A 53 41.25 -6.23 9.45
N MET A 54 40.97 -6.42 10.74
CA MET A 54 40.96 -5.33 11.71
C MET A 54 42.23 -5.27 12.57
N ASP A 55 42.55 -6.30 13.35
CA ASP A 55 43.68 -6.19 14.31
C ASP A 55 45.05 -6.16 13.63
N LEU A 56 45.30 -7.08 12.68
CA LEU A 56 46.55 -7.10 11.93
C LEU A 56 46.70 -5.84 11.05
N GLN A 57 45.61 -5.26 10.56
CA GLN A 57 45.69 -3.98 9.85
C GLN A 57 45.89 -2.78 10.79
N MET A 58 45.31 -2.75 11.99
CA MET A 58 45.63 -1.68 12.94
C MET A 58 47.10 -1.72 13.39
N GLU A 59 47.73 -2.89 13.38
CA GLU A 59 49.11 -3.12 13.80
C GLU A 59 50.14 -3.04 12.63
N GLN A 60 49.73 -3.30 11.38
CA GLN A 60 50.60 -3.22 10.18
C GLN A 60 50.33 -2.02 9.26
N THR A 61 49.12 -1.43 9.28
CA THR A 61 48.72 -0.31 8.40
C THR A 61 48.11 0.83 9.23
N GLY A 62 48.96 1.76 9.67
CA GLY A 62 48.62 2.78 10.67
C GLY A 62 47.33 3.57 10.39
N ASN A 63 46.26 3.22 11.08
CA ASN A 63 44.99 3.96 11.16
C ASN A 63 44.29 4.23 9.80
N VAL A 64 44.52 3.38 8.79
CA VAL A 64 43.99 3.56 7.42
C VAL A 64 42.54 3.06 7.31
N GLY A 65 41.58 3.91 7.69
CA GLY A 65 40.15 3.67 7.51
C GLY A 65 39.30 4.90 7.83
N PRO A 66 37.99 4.90 7.49
CA PRO A 66 37.11 6.01 7.82
C PRO A 66 37.08 6.26 9.33
N ARG A 67 37.32 7.50 9.75
CA ARG A 67 37.40 7.87 11.18
C ARG A 67 36.13 7.50 11.96
N PHE A 68 34.97 7.57 11.30
CA PHE A 68 33.68 7.17 11.84
C PHE A 68 33.60 5.66 12.10
N VAL A 69 33.92 4.82 11.11
CA VAL A 69 33.90 3.36 11.24
C VAL A 69 34.85 2.92 12.37
N LEU A 70 36.06 3.49 12.44
CA LEU A 70 37.01 3.24 13.52
C LEU A 70 36.53 3.70 14.92
N PHE A 71 35.63 4.68 15.00
CA PHE A 71 34.96 5.07 16.25
C PHE A 71 33.88 4.04 16.64
N ILE A 72 33.03 3.63 15.70
CA ILE A 72 31.99 2.61 15.90
C ILE A 72 32.60 1.27 16.37
N ILE A 73 33.71 0.83 15.78
CA ILE A 73 34.44 -0.38 16.20
C ILE A 73 34.90 -0.29 17.67
N ARG A 74 35.42 0.86 18.11
CA ARG A 74 35.80 1.07 19.53
C ARG A 74 34.59 1.05 20.46
N MET A 75 33.45 1.58 20.01
CA MET A 75 32.18 1.52 20.75
C MET A 75 31.74 0.07 20.94
N TYR A 76 31.69 -0.75 19.88
CA TYR A 76 31.37 -2.18 19.99
C TYR A 76 32.36 -2.97 20.86
N ARG A 77 33.68 -2.67 20.79
CA ARG A 77 34.69 -3.27 21.69
C ARG A 77 34.50 -2.89 23.16
N ARG A 78 33.82 -1.78 23.47
CA ARG A 78 33.44 -1.39 24.83
C ARG A 78 32.13 -2.05 25.24
N TRP A 79 31.15 -2.07 24.34
CA TRP A 79 29.83 -2.68 24.55
C TRP A 79 29.91 -4.19 24.79
N GLY A 80 30.63 -4.94 23.96
CA GLY A 80 30.79 -6.40 24.14
C GLY A 80 31.45 -6.78 25.47
N ARG A 81 32.40 -5.97 25.96
CA ARG A 81 33.01 -6.14 27.30
C ARG A 81 32.10 -5.69 28.45
N PHE A 82 31.08 -4.88 28.19
CA PHE A 82 30.05 -4.53 29.17
C PHE A 82 28.97 -5.63 29.26
N VAL A 83 28.44 -6.07 28.11
CA VAL A 83 27.45 -7.16 28.01
C VAL A 83 28.01 -8.46 28.57
N ALA A 84 29.22 -8.87 28.19
CA ALA A 84 29.83 -10.12 28.69
C ALA A 84 30.18 -10.11 30.19
N LYS A 85 30.06 -8.97 30.89
CA LYS A 85 30.16 -8.86 32.36
C LYS A 85 28.82 -8.84 33.08
N HIS A 86 27.74 -8.50 32.39
CA HIS A 86 26.39 -8.32 32.96
C HIS A 86 25.32 -9.11 32.19
N ASP A 87 25.73 -10.20 31.53
CA ASP A 87 24.94 -10.96 30.57
C ASP A 87 23.57 -11.40 31.14
N TRP A 88 23.55 -11.99 32.35
CA TRP A 88 22.30 -12.34 33.02
C TRP A 88 21.35 -11.15 33.23
N LYS A 89 21.88 -9.99 33.65
CA LYS A 89 21.08 -8.78 33.91
C LYS A 89 20.52 -8.18 32.62
N ALA A 90 21.32 -8.15 31.56
CA ALA A 90 20.89 -7.68 30.24
C ALA A 90 19.80 -8.58 29.65
N MET A 91 19.94 -9.90 29.76
CA MET A 91 18.94 -10.86 29.30
C MET A 91 17.62 -10.72 30.06
N LEU A 92 17.67 -10.62 31.40
CA LEU A 92 16.48 -10.50 32.24
C LEU A 92 15.66 -9.23 31.93
N LEU A 93 16.32 -8.08 31.70
CA LEU A 93 15.65 -6.83 31.34
C LEU A 93 14.91 -6.93 29.98
N CYS A 94 15.51 -7.61 29.00
CA CYS A 94 14.89 -7.83 27.69
C CYS A 94 13.70 -8.81 27.79
N LEU A 95 13.80 -9.83 28.62
CA LEU A 95 12.69 -10.76 28.88
C LEU A 95 11.50 -10.08 29.57
N ILE A 96 11.74 -9.25 30.58
CA ILE A 96 10.67 -8.51 31.29
C ILE A 96 9.98 -7.52 30.35
N THR A 97 10.74 -6.73 29.58
CA THR A 97 10.16 -5.76 28.62
C THR A 97 9.38 -6.44 27.50
N SER A 98 9.85 -7.59 27.02
CA SER A 98 9.15 -8.39 26.00
C SER A 98 7.89 -9.08 26.54
N LEU A 99 7.90 -9.56 27.80
CA LEU A 99 6.72 -10.11 28.45
C LEU A 99 5.62 -9.05 28.64
N ILE A 100 5.99 -7.83 29.07
CA ILE A 100 5.05 -6.70 29.18
C ILE A 100 4.45 -6.37 27.81
N GLY A 101 5.30 -6.24 26.77
CA GLY A 101 4.83 -5.98 25.41
C GLY A 101 3.87 -7.05 24.88
N PHE A 102 4.20 -8.33 25.08
CA PHE A 102 3.33 -9.44 24.71
C PHE A 102 1.98 -9.41 25.44
N ILE A 103 1.96 -9.11 26.74
CA ILE A 103 0.71 -8.97 27.50
C ILE A 103 -0.14 -7.82 26.94
N VAL A 104 0.44 -6.66 26.63
CA VAL A 104 -0.29 -5.53 26.03
C VAL A 104 -0.85 -5.93 24.65
N VAL A 105 -0.07 -6.59 23.79
CA VAL A 105 -0.54 -7.05 22.47
C VAL A 105 -1.69 -8.05 22.59
N MET A 106 -1.69 -8.95 23.59
CA MET A 106 -2.79 -9.90 23.82
C MET A 106 -4.04 -9.27 24.44
N LEU A 107 -3.90 -8.14 25.15
CA LEU A 107 -5.02 -7.41 25.76
C LEU A 107 -5.62 -6.34 24.84
N THR A 108 -4.93 -5.93 23.77
CA THR A 108 -5.38 -4.87 22.86
C THR A 108 -6.38 -5.45 21.84
N PRO A 109 -7.64 -4.96 21.78
CA PRO A 109 -8.60 -5.41 20.79
C PRO A 109 -8.22 -4.90 19.39
N GLN A 110 -8.29 -5.79 18.40
CA GLN A 110 -8.05 -5.46 17.00
C GLN A 110 -9.20 -4.59 16.45
N GLN A 111 -8.86 -3.49 15.77
CA GLN A 111 -9.80 -2.52 15.22
C GLN A 111 -9.34 -2.04 13.85
N ASN A 112 -10.20 -2.18 12.85
CA ASN A 112 -10.01 -1.62 11.52
C ASN A 112 -10.89 -0.39 11.33
N ASP A 113 -10.51 0.49 10.42
CA ASP A 113 -11.37 1.52 9.85
C ASP A 113 -10.94 1.79 8.41
N ILE A 114 -11.90 1.65 7.50
CA ILE A 114 -11.66 1.69 6.05
C ILE A 114 -11.17 3.06 5.56
N GLN A 115 -11.47 4.13 6.30
CA GLN A 115 -11.07 5.50 5.98
C GLN A 115 -9.56 5.71 6.17
N GLY A 116 -8.94 4.91 7.06
CA GLY A 116 -7.51 4.93 7.33
C GLY A 116 -6.61 4.64 6.13
N TYR A 117 -7.16 4.11 5.03
CA TYR A 117 -6.43 3.93 3.77
C TYR A 117 -6.28 5.22 2.97
N ALA A 118 -7.25 6.14 3.02
CA ALA A 118 -7.17 7.43 2.33
C ALA A 118 -6.45 8.49 3.18
N PRO A 119 -5.81 9.52 2.56
CA PRO A 119 -5.14 10.58 3.31
C PRO A 119 -6.03 11.34 4.28
N PRO A 120 -5.51 11.83 5.44
CA PRO A 120 -6.31 12.53 6.44
C PRO A 120 -6.93 13.83 5.91
N ASN A 121 -6.23 14.51 5.00
CA ASN A 121 -6.68 15.74 4.35
C ASN A 121 -7.31 15.48 2.96
N ALA A 122 -7.67 14.23 2.63
CA ALA A 122 -8.28 13.89 1.36
C ALA A 122 -9.67 14.53 1.22
N ARG A 123 -10.02 14.94 0.00
CA ARG A 123 -11.29 15.63 -0.29
C ARG A 123 -12.48 14.73 0.05
N ALA A 124 -12.40 13.44 -0.28
CA ALA A 124 -13.41 12.44 0.05
C ALA A 124 -13.66 12.28 1.57
N ARG A 125 -12.66 12.52 2.44
CA ARG A 125 -12.87 12.50 3.90
C ARG A 125 -13.70 13.70 4.38
N ILE A 126 -13.48 14.89 3.80
CA ILE A 126 -14.21 16.12 4.10
C ILE A 126 -15.64 16.04 3.53
N GLU A 127 -15.79 15.45 2.34
CA GLU A 127 -17.08 15.15 1.72
C GLU A 127 -17.88 14.12 2.55
N TYR A 128 -17.23 13.07 3.07
CA TYR A 128 -17.82 12.11 4.01
C TYR A 128 -18.16 12.73 5.38
N SER A 129 -17.31 13.60 5.95
CA SER A 129 -17.62 14.24 7.24
C SER A 129 -18.84 15.15 7.10
N ARG A 130 -18.93 15.95 6.04
CA ARG A 130 -20.12 16.76 5.72
C ARG A 130 -21.36 15.90 5.52
N PHE A 131 -21.25 14.73 4.87
CA PHE A 131 -22.36 13.79 4.79
C PHE A 131 -22.81 13.33 6.18
N GLN A 132 -21.88 13.01 7.10
CA GLN A 132 -22.24 12.71 8.49
C GLN A 132 -22.87 13.92 9.21
N ASP A 133 -22.32 15.13 9.08
CA ASP A 133 -22.84 16.35 9.71
C ASP A 133 -24.32 16.63 9.35
N PHE A 134 -24.78 16.15 8.18
CA PHE A 134 -26.17 16.24 7.72
C PHE A 134 -27.14 15.26 8.42
N PHE A 135 -26.69 14.03 8.68
CA PHE A 135 -27.51 12.96 9.29
C PHE A 135 -27.31 12.78 10.80
N SER A 136 -26.29 13.42 11.35
CA SER A 136 -25.85 13.20 12.72
C SER A 136 -25.01 14.36 13.24
N ARG A 137 -25.41 14.95 14.37
CA ARG A 137 -24.53 15.83 15.16
C ARG A 137 -23.72 15.05 16.21
N ASP A 138 -24.18 13.86 16.62
CA ASP A 138 -23.70 13.20 17.85
C ASP A 138 -22.95 11.86 17.63
N GLY A 139 -22.95 11.28 16.42
CA GLY A 139 -22.27 10.01 16.13
C GLY A 139 -22.75 9.31 14.84
N PRO A 140 -22.17 8.16 14.44
CA PRO A 140 -22.52 7.50 13.18
C PRO A 140 -23.95 6.91 13.20
N GLY A 141 -24.73 7.17 12.16
CA GLY A 141 -26.01 6.49 11.91
C GLY A 141 -25.84 5.03 11.47
N ILE A 142 -26.96 4.32 11.31
CA ILE A 142 -27.01 2.97 10.72
C ILE A 142 -27.18 3.12 9.20
N SER A 143 -26.44 2.35 8.41
CA SER A 143 -26.72 2.18 6.98
C SER A 143 -26.40 0.75 6.54
N VAL A 144 -27.44 -0.01 6.19
CA VAL A 144 -27.33 -1.41 5.77
C VAL A 144 -28.07 -1.65 4.46
N TYR A 145 -27.39 -2.30 3.53
CA TYR A 145 -27.95 -2.74 2.25
C TYR A 145 -28.07 -4.26 2.23
N ILE A 146 -29.22 -4.76 1.78
CA ILE A 146 -29.43 -6.19 1.51
C ILE A 146 -29.64 -6.36 0.01
N PHE A 147 -28.71 -7.05 -0.64
CA PHE A 147 -28.81 -7.46 -2.04
C PHE A 147 -29.43 -8.85 -2.12
N LEU A 148 -30.44 -9.01 -2.97
CA LEU A 148 -31.15 -10.27 -3.20
C LEU A 148 -31.07 -10.65 -4.68
N ILE A 149 -30.70 -11.90 -4.94
CA ILE A 149 -30.67 -12.51 -6.27
C ILE A 149 -31.37 -13.87 -6.24
N ALA A 150 -31.79 -14.33 -7.42
CA ALA A 150 -32.32 -15.69 -7.60
C ALA A 150 -31.18 -16.73 -7.54
N LYS A 151 -31.40 -17.85 -6.85
CA LYS A 151 -30.43 -18.97 -6.75
C LYS A 151 -30.25 -19.76 -8.04
N ASP A 152 -31.20 -19.64 -8.95
CA ASP A 152 -31.23 -20.27 -10.26
C ASP A 152 -30.84 -19.29 -11.39
N ASP A 153 -30.20 -18.16 -11.05
CA ASP A 153 -29.74 -17.07 -11.94
C ASP A 153 -30.79 -16.44 -12.87
N GLY A 154 -32.05 -16.87 -12.80
CA GLY A 154 -33.20 -16.28 -13.50
C GLY A 154 -33.77 -15.03 -12.81
N SER A 155 -34.87 -14.48 -13.33
CA SER A 155 -35.36 -13.18 -12.87
C SER A 155 -35.97 -13.17 -11.46
N MET A 156 -35.74 -12.07 -10.74
CA MET A 156 -36.43 -11.70 -9.50
C MET A 156 -37.88 -11.24 -9.69
N LEU A 157 -38.33 -10.93 -10.92
CA LEU A 157 -39.72 -10.53 -11.23
C LEU A 157 -40.76 -11.64 -11.03
N ARG A 158 -40.35 -12.85 -10.63
CA ARG A 158 -41.24 -13.97 -10.37
C ARG A 158 -42.00 -13.75 -9.05
N GLU A 159 -43.32 -13.91 -9.10
CA GLU A 159 -44.25 -13.72 -7.98
C GLU A 159 -43.81 -14.41 -6.67
N ALA A 160 -43.33 -15.66 -6.76
CA ALA A 160 -42.81 -16.41 -5.62
C ALA A 160 -41.52 -15.80 -5.00
N TYR A 161 -40.69 -15.13 -5.81
CA TYR A 161 -39.43 -14.50 -5.40
C TYR A 161 -39.67 -13.10 -4.84
N MET A 162 -40.61 -12.34 -5.41
CA MET A 162 -41.03 -11.05 -4.86
C MET A 162 -41.76 -11.19 -3.52
N ASN A 163 -42.63 -12.20 -3.37
CA ASN A 163 -43.29 -12.49 -2.09
C ASN A 163 -42.28 -12.91 -1.00
N GLU A 164 -41.22 -13.63 -1.38
CA GLU A 164 -40.16 -14.02 -0.44
C GLU A 164 -39.23 -12.84 -0.11
N THR A 165 -38.96 -11.96 -1.07
CA THR A 165 -38.25 -10.68 -0.86
C THR A 165 -39.04 -9.74 0.06
N LEU A 166 -40.38 -9.69 -0.07
CA LEU A 166 -41.24 -8.95 0.86
C LEU A 166 -41.17 -9.53 2.27
N LYS A 167 -41.24 -10.85 2.43
CA LYS A 167 -41.03 -11.53 3.73
C LYS A 167 -39.66 -11.21 4.34
N VAL A 168 -38.60 -11.09 3.53
CA VAL A 168 -37.27 -10.65 3.99
C VAL A 168 -37.31 -9.19 4.46
N LEU A 169 -37.93 -8.28 3.69
CA LEU A 169 -38.11 -6.87 4.06
C LEU A 169 -38.86 -6.73 5.40
N ASP A 170 -39.92 -7.51 5.62
CA ASP A 170 -40.70 -7.46 6.85
C ASP A 170 -39.89 -8.00 8.05
N MET A 171 -39.22 -9.15 7.91
CA MET A 171 -38.30 -9.68 8.93
C MET A 171 -37.15 -8.70 9.25
N ALA A 172 -36.58 -8.04 8.25
CA ALA A 172 -35.53 -7.04 8.42
C ALA A 172 -36.02 -5.79 9.16
N THR A 173 -37.31 -5.46 9.02
CA THR A 173 -37.95 -4.31 9.65
C THR A 173 -38.32 -4.59 11.12
N ASP A 174 -38.79 -5.80 11.44
CA ASP A 174 -39.44 -6.12 12.73
C ASP A 174 -38.76 -7.21 13.60
N ASP A 175 -38.10 -8.22 13.02
CA ASP A 175 -37.42 -9.27 13.81
C ASP A 175 -36.13 -8.73 14.47
N VAL A 176 -35.31 -8.06 13.67
CA VAL A 176 -33.94 -7.63 14.03
C VAL A 176 -34.01 -6.39 14.90
N LYS A 177 -33.37 -6.45 16.08
CA LYS A 177 -33.50 -5.45 17.14
C LYS A 177 -32.16 -4.82 17.48
N LEU A 178 -32.16 -3.50 17.64
CA LEU A 178 -31.11 -2.76 18.31
C LEU A 178 -31.28 -2.97 19.82
N TYR A 179 -30.25 -3.53 20.46
CA TYR A 179 -30.17 -3.74 21.90
C TYR A 179 -29.41 -2.59 22.53
N TYR A 180 -29.97 -1.96 23.56
CA TYR A 180 -29.25 -0.96 24.36
C TYR A 180 -29.61 -1.02 25.84
N LYS A 181 -28.63 -0.74 26.70
CA LYS A 181 -28.74 -0.88 28.15
C LYS A 181 -28.63 0.49 28.80
N ASN A 182 -29.78 1.05 29.18
CA ASN A 182 -29.84 2.27 29.96
C ASN A 182 -29.97 1.95 31.46
N GLU A 183 -29.70 2.93 32.31
CA GLU A 183 -29.86 2.84 33.77
C GLU A 183 -31.28 2.48 34.24
N ARG A 184 -32.27 2.57 33.35
CA ARG A 184 -33.68 2.23 33.59
C ARG A 184 -34.12 0.87 33.01
N GLY A 185 -33.20 0.09 32.43
CA GLY A 185 -33.46 -1.25 31.90
C GLY A 185 -32.83 -1.54 30.53
N ASP A 186 -32.91 -2.81 30.13
CA ASP A 186 -32.55 -3.28 28.79
C ASP A 186 -33.68 -2.98 27.79
N PHE A 187 -33.40 -2.18 26.76
CA PHE A 187 -34.36 -1.79 25.73
C PHE A 187 -34.00 -2.38 24.38
N ASN A 188 -34.95 -3.10 23.77
CA ASN A 188 -34.78 -3.77 22.49
C ASN A 188 -35.78 -3.20 21.48
N GLN A 189 -35.30 -2.46 20.47
CA GLN A 189 -36.16 -1.78 19.48
C GLN A 189 -35.91 -2.33 18.07
N SER A 190 -36.98 -2.65 17.34
CA SER A 190 -36.95 -2.99 15.91
C SER A 190 -36.75 -1.75 15.03
N PHE A 191 -36.32 -1.93 13.79
CA PHE A 191 -36.13 -0.82 12.84
C PHE A 191 -37.40 0.01 12.68
N SER A 192 -38.58 -0.64 12.62
CA SER A 192 -39.91 -0.01 12.63
C SER A 192 -40.17 0.97 13.80
N LYS A 193 -39.45 0.84 14.93
CA LYS A 193 -39.67 1.65 16.13
C LYS A 193 -38.65 2.78 16.32
N PHE A 194 -37.40 2.56 15.90
CA PHE A 194 -36.35 3.57 16.04
C PHE A 194 -36.12 4.41 14.78
N CYS A 195 -36.54 3.93 13.61
CA CYS A 195 -36.49 4.71 12.37
C CYS A 195 -37.40 5.95 12.45
N ARG A 196 -36.97 7.05 11.82
CA ARG A 196 -37.74 8.30 11.73
C ARG A 196 -38.00 8.74 10.29
N SER A 197 -36.93 8.97 9.54
CA SER A 197 -37.01 9.66 8.24
C SER A 197 -36.98 8.70 7.05
N PHE A 198 -36.11 7.70 7.07
CA PHE A 198 -35.87 6.79 5.93
C PHE A 198 -36.81 5.57 5.87
N CYS A 199 -37.85 5.51 6.70
CA CYS A 199 -38.62 4.27 6.90
C CYS A 199 -39.46 3.87 5.68
N LYS A 200 -39.72 4.83 4.78
CA LYS A 200 -40.38 4.63 3.49
C LYS A 200 -39.41 4.28 2.35
N ALA A 201 -38.10 4.15 2.58
CA ALA A 201 -37.11 3.91 1.51
C ALA A 201 -37.39 2.65 0.66
N ASN A 202 -37.96 1.60 1.27
CA ASN A 202 -38.34 0.36 0.56
C ASN A 202 -39.83 0.34 0.12
N GLN A 203 -40.56 1.45 0.25
CA GLN A 203 -41.96 1.56 -0.21
C GLN A 203 -42.12 1.38 -1.73
N PRO A 204 -41.21 1.85 -2.60
CA PRO A 204 -41.25 1.55 -4.05
C PRO A 204 -41.35 0.05 -4.36
N PHE A 205 -40.57 -0.79 -3.64
CA PHE A 205 -40.63 -2.25 -3.80
C PHE A 205 -42.00 -2.81 -3.43
N ARG A 206 -42.56 -2.39 -2.28
CA ARG A 206 -43.88 -2.85 -1.80
C ARG A 206 -44.99 -2.43 -2.78
N ALA A 207 -44.97 -1.18 -3.24
CA ALA A 207 -45.94 -0.66 -4.21
C ALA A 207 -45.87 -1.42 -5.55
N PHE A 208 -44.66 -1.68 -6.06
CA PHE A 208 -44.45 -2.46 -7.28
C PHE A 208 -44.96 -3.90 -7.14
N GLN A 209 -44.54 -4.62 -6.09
CA GLN A 209 -44.94 -6.02 -5.87
C GLN A 209 -46.47 -6.17 -5.77
N SER A 210 -47.14 -5.26 -5.05
CA SER A 210 -48.59 -5.32 -4.87
C SER A 210 -49.34 -4.95 -6.15
N GLY A 211 -48.86 -3.94 -6.89
CA GLY A 211 -49.39 -3.60 -8.22
C GLY A 211 -49.21 -4.74 -9.23
N PHE A 212 -48.04 -5.38 -9.23
CA PHE A 212 -47.70 -6.47 -10.14
C PHE A 212 -48.58 -7.70 -9.90
N ILE A 213 -48.77 -8.10 -8.65
CA ILE A 213 -49.65 -9.24 -8.32
C ILE A 213 -51.09 -8.94 -8.69
N PHE A 214 -51.57 -7.70 -8.48
CA PHE A 214 -52.90 -7.28 -8.89
C PHE A 214 -53.08 -7.34 -10.42
N GLN A 215 -52.17 -6.72 -11.19
CA GLN A 215 -52.25 -6.74 -12.66
C GLN A 215 -52.05 -8.14 -13.25
N ASN A 216 -51.13 -8.94 -12.71
CA ASN A 216 -50.96 -10.35 -13.10
C ASN A 216 -52.21 -11.17 -12.77
N GLY A 217 -52.88 -10.90 -11.64
CA GLY A 217 -54.18 -11.47 -11.31
C GLY A 217 -55.27 -11.15 -12.34
N LEU A 218 -55.37 -9.90 -12.80
CA LEU A 218 -56.29 -9.51 -13.88
C LEU A 218 -55.99 -10.29 -15.17
N VAL A 219 -54.72 -10.36 -15.59
CA VAL A 219 -54.31 -11.04 -16.83
C VAL A 219 -54.56 -12.56 -16.75
N LYS A 220 -54.24 -13.21 -15.62
CA LYS A 220 -54.59 -14.63 -15.37
C LYS A 220 -56.10 -14.90 -15.44
N ASN A 221 -56.92 -13.91 -15.09
CA ASN A 221 -58.38 -13.96 -15.16
C ASN A 221 -58.96 -13.52 -16.52
N GLY A 222 -58.13 -13.19 -17.52
CA GLY A 222 -58.58 -12.70 -18.83
C GLY A 222 -59.16 -11.28 -18.82
N GLN A 223 -58.93 -10.50 -17.75
CA GLN A 223 -59.48 -9.16 -17.56
C GLN A 223 -58.52 -8.08 -18.08
N LYS A 224 -59.07 -6.95 -18.56
CA LYS A 224 -58.27 -5.79 -19.00
C LYS A 224 -57.46 -5.21 -17.84
N LEU A 225 -56.22 -4.82 -18.14
CA LEU A 225 -55.32 -4.12 -17.20
C LEU A 225 -55.92 -2.78 -16.76
N SER A 226 -55.81 -2.48 -15.46
CA SER A 226 -56.23 -1.19 -14.90
C SER A 226 -55.29 -0.06 -15.33
N SER A 227 -55.81 0.94 -16.06
CA SER A 227 -55.08 2.14 -16.51
C SER A 227 -54.61 3.04 -15.36
N ARG A 228 -55.07 2.82 -14.13
CA ARG A 228 -54.59 3.53 -12.92
C ARG A 228 -53.26 2.98 -12.40
N ILE A 229 -52.73 1.90 -13.00
CA ILE A 229 -51.46 1.27 -12.63
C ILE A 229 -50.61 1.09 -13.88
N ASN A 230 -49.38 1.60 -13.88
CA ASN A 230 -48.32 1.27 -14.82
C ASN A 230 -47.07 0.86 -14.02
N LEU A 231 -46.43 -0.25 -14.39
CA LEU A 231 -45.26 -0.82 -13.69
C LEU A 231 -44.00 -0.79 -14.56
N ASP A 232 -43.89 0.21 -15.44
CA ASP A 232 -42.69 0.47 -16.22
C ASP A 232 -41.50 0.97 -15.37
N TYR A 233 -40.30 0.69 -15.86
CA TYR A 233 -39.04 1.28 -15.42
C TYR A 233 -38.66 2.44 -16.38
N PRO A 234 -38.07 3.56 -15.92
CA PRO A 234 -37.55 3.82 -14.57
C PRO A 234 -38.57 4.29 -13.53
N ILE A 235 -39.74 4.81 -13.93
CA ILE A 235 -40.77 5.34 -13.04
C ILE A 235 -42.07 4.54 -13.22
N ALA A 236 -42.45 3.81 -12.17
CA ALA A 236 -43.76 3.17 -12.09
C ALA A 236 -44.79 4.16 -11.52
N ARG A 237 -46.09 3.92 -11.81
CA ARG A 237 -47.22 4.70 -11.30
C ARG A 237 -48.27 3.78 -10.71
N VAL A 238 -48.63 3.94 -9.43
CA VAL A 238 -49.74 3.20 -8.79
C VAL A 238 -50.76 4.20 -8.27
N LEU A 239 -52.02 4.08 -8.74
CA LEU A 239 -53.08 5.06 -8.52
C LEU A 239 -52.63 6.46 -8.97
N GLN A 240 -52.05 6.54 -10.18
CA GLN A 240 -51.38 7.70 -10.78
C GLN A 240 -50.14 8.26 -10.04
N ARG A 241 -49.83 7.80 -8.82
CA ARG A 241 -48.67 8.29 -8.04
C ARG A 241 -47.35 7.73 -8.58
N PRO A 242 -46.42 8.57 -9.07
CA PRO A 242 -45.14 8.10 -9.58
C PRO A 242 -44.17 7.69 -8.46
N PHE A 243 -43.32 6.70 -8.73
CA PHE A 243 -42.16 6.37 -7.90
C PHE A 243 -41.03 5.76 -8.75
N SER A 244 -39.78 6.14 -8.46
CA SER A 244 -38.61 5.58 -9.15
C SER A 244 -38.28 4.17 -8.65
N LEU A 245 -38.01 3.26 -9.58
CA LEU A 245 -37.53 1.89 -9.33
C LEU A 245 -35.99 1.80 -9.37
N GLN A 246 -35.31 2.86 -9.81
CA GLN A 246 -33.86 2.86 -10.10
C GLN A 246 -32.97 2.62 -8.87
N GLN A 247 -33.48 2.93 -7.67
CA GLN A 247 -32.79 2.69 -6.40
C GLN A 247 -33.05 1.29 -5.82
N THR A 248 -33.82 0.44 -6.51
CA THR A 248 -34.29 -0.86 -6.02
C THR A 248 -34.00 -2.02 -6.98
N PHE A 249 -34.18 -1.83 -8.29
CA PHE A 249 -34.00 -2.88 -9.30
C PHE A 249 -32.76 -2.63 -10.17
N PHE A 250 -31.96 -3.69 -10.37
CA PHE A 250 -30.67 -3.63 -11.05
C PHE A 250 -30.44 -4.86 -11.93
N GLY A 251 -29.65 -4.71 -13.00
CA GLY A 251 -29.48 -5.74 -14.02
C GLY A 251 -30.79 -5.99 -14.75
N ILE A 252 -31.23 -5.00 -15.54
CA ILE A 252 -32.56 -4.97 -16.14
C ILE A 252 -32.48 -5.21 -17.64
N ASN A 253 -33.06 -6.31 -18.08
CA ASN A 253 -33.27 -6.63 -19.49
C ASN A 253 -34.70 -6.21 -19.87
N PHE A 254 -34.86 -5.47 -20.98
CA PHE A 254 -36.16 -5.04 -21.50
C PHE A 254 -36.72 -6.04 -22.53
N PHE A 255 -38.01 -5.92 -22.87
CA PHE A 255 -38.60 -6.70 -23.97
C PHE A 255 -38.23 -6.18 -25.37
N ASN A 256 -37.87 -4.89 -25.48
CA ASN A 256 -37.41 -4.26 -26.72
C ASN A 256 -36.20 -3.36 -26.40
N GLU A 257 -35.12 -3.50 -27.16
CA GLU A 257 -33.86 -2.77 -26.95
C GLU A 257 -33.97 -1.28 -27.29
N SER A 258 -34.90 -0.87 -28.18
CA SER A 258 -35.09 0.55 -28.51
C SER A 258 -35.66 1.38 -27.35
N THR A 259 -36.19 0.74 -26.30
CA THR A 259 -36.76 1.40 -25.11
C THR A 259 -35.71 1.97 -24.15
N THR A 260 -34.42 1.91 -24.50
CA THR A 260 -33.33 2.52 -23.72
C THR A 260 -33.33 4.05 -23.76
N ALA A 261 -33.91 4.64 -24.81
CA ALA A 261 -34.35 6.03 -24.78
C ALA A 261 -35.73 6.08 -24.11
N GLY A 262 -35.87 6.85 -23.03
CA GLY A 262 -37.15 7.01 -22.35
C GLY A 262 -38.19 7.69 -23.25
N ILE A 263 -39.46 7.34 -23.05
CA ILE A 263 -40.66 7.80 -23.79
C ILE A 263 -40.85 7.10 -25.15
N ASP A 264 -41.56 5.97 -25.14
CA ASP A 264 -42.61 5.74 -26.15
C ASP A 264 -43.91 6.31 -25.57
N PRO A 265 -44.52 7.34 -26.18
CA PRO A 265 -45.74 7.97 -25.67
C PRO A 265 -47.02 7.25 -26.14
N SER A 266 -46.91 6.17 -26.92
CA SER A 266 -48.06 5.44 -27.47
C SER A 266 -48.42 4.21 -26.64
N ASP A 267 -49.65 4.16 -26.12
CA ASP A 267 -50.12 3.11 -25.20
C ASP A 267 -50.51 1.78 -25.92
N GLN A 268 -49.66 1.38 -26.87
CA GLN A 268 -49.92 0.25 -27.77
C GLN A 268 -49.96 -1.11 -27.04
N ARG A 269 -49.40 -1.21 -25.83
CA ARG A 269 -49.42 -2.47 -25.05
C ARG A 269 -50.83 -2.87 -24.59
N GLN A 270 -51.70 -1.89 -24.27
CA GLN A 270 -53.08 -2.17 -23.90
C GLN A 270 -53.94 -2.55 -25.13
N PHE A 271 -53.67 -1.93 -26.29
CA PHE A 271 -54.24 -2.32 -27.58
C PHE A 271 -53.79 -3.72 -28.02
N ASN A 272 -52.49 -4.03 -27.95
CA ASN A 272 -51.95 -5.34 -28.34
C ASN A 272 -52.44 -6.47 -27.42
N LEU A 273 -52.62 -6.25 -26.11
CA LEU A 273 -53.27 -7.25 -25.25
C LEU A 273 -54.74 -7.44 -25.66
N THR A 274 -55.47 -6.35 -25.93
CA THR A 274 -56.88 -6.43 -26.33
C THR A 274 -57.02 -7.14 -27.68
N ALA A 275 -56.16 -6.85 -28.65
CA ALA A 275 -56.12 -7.51 -29.97
C ALA A 275 -55.68 -8.98 -29.87
N ALA A 276 -54.71 -9.32 -29.03
CA ALA A 276 -54.31 -10.71 -28.81
C ALA A 276 -55.43 -11.54 -28.16
N LEU A 277 -56.14 -10.99 -27.17
CA LEU A 277 -57.31 -11.62 -26.56
C LEU A 277 -58.49 -11.70 -27.56
N LEU A 278 -58.70 -10.68 -28.40
CA LEU A 278 -59.72 -10.69 -29.44
C LEU A 278 -59.42 -11.76 -30.51
N ASN A 279 -58.17 -11.86 -30.98
CA ASN A 279 -57.73 -12.87 -31.94
C ASN A 279 -57.81 -14.29 -31.34
N ALA A 280 -57.49 -14.46 -30.05
CA ALA A 280 -57.67 -15.73 -29.36
C ALA A 280 -59.16 -16.12 -29.24
N ALA A 281 -60.05 -15.17 -28.94
CA ALA A 281 -61.49 -15.40 -28.93
C ALA A 281 -62.08 -15.66 -30.34
N GLN A 282 -61.61 -14.94 -31.35
CA GLN A 282 -62.03 -15.12 -32.74
C GLN A 282 -61.54 -16.46 -33.32
N SER A 283 -60.32 -16.90 -32.99
CA SER A 283 -59.83 -18.21 -33.41
C SER A 283 -60.61 -19.38 -32.78
N SER A 284 -61.11 -19.24 -31.54
CA SER A 284 -61.99 -20.24 -30.93
C SER A 284 -63.42 -20.20 -31.50
N ALA A 285 -63.88 -19.06 -32.01
CA ALA A 285 -65.12 -18.96 -32.76
C ALA A 285 -65.01 -19.58 -34.17
N ALA A 286 -63.84 -19.49 -34.81
CA ALA A 286 -63.60 -19.96 -36.18
C ALA A 286 -63.66 -21.49 -36.34
N GLU A 287 -63.51 -22.29 -35.27
CA GLU A 287 -63.69 -23.75 -35.34
C GLU A 287 -65.18 -24.19 -35.39
N ASN A 288 -66.14 -23.29 -35.14
CA ASN A 288 -67.58 -23.59 -35.12
C ASN A 288 -68.37 -22.81 -36.19
N GLY A 289 -68.07 -23.02 -37.48
CA GLY A 289 -68.78 -22.35 -38.58
C GLY A 289 -68.53 -22.92 -39.96
N THR A 290 -69.09 -24.10 -40.29
CA THR A 290 -69.07 -24.64 -41.65
C THR A 290 -70.33 -24.26 -42.44
N THR A 291 -70.15 -23.57 -43.57
CA THR A 291 -71.12 -23.37 -44.68
C THR A 291 -72.40 -22.57 -44.35
N ASP A 292 -72.98 -21.75 -45.24
CA ASP A 292 -72.67 -21.44 -46.65
C ASP A 292 -73.18 -20.03 -47.06
N GLY A 293 -72.79 -19.54 -48.24
CA GLY A 293 -73.63 -18.61 -49.02
C GLY A 293 -73.46 -17.08 -48.87
N GLY A 294 -72.42 -16.53 -49.50
CA GLY A 294 -72.33 -15.22 -50.22
C GLY A 294 -73.15 -13.96 -49.82
N GLY A 295 -72.45 -12.82 -49.72
CA GLY A 295 -73.02 -11.46 -49.67
C GLY A 295 -71.98 -10.38 -49.96
N ILE A 296 -72.36 -9.31 -50.69
CA ILE A 296 -71.49 -8.20 -51.11
C ILE A 296 -71.36 -7.14 -50.01
N LEU A 297 -70.27 -6.37 -50.06
CA LEU A 297 -70.00 -5.11 -49.33
C LEU A 297 -71.24 -4.22 -49.12
N ASP A 298 -71.39 -3.60 -47.95
CA ASP A 298 -71.03 -2.17 -47.77
C ASP A 298 -71.16 -1.69 -46.30
N GLU A 299 -70.92 -0.38 -46.11
CA GLU A 299 -70.82 0.44 -44.89
C GLU A 299 -71.76 0.13 -43.70
N VAL A 300 -71.23 0.23 -42.47
CA VAL A 300 -71.93 0.85 -41.32
C VAL A 300 -70.93 1.70 -40.51
N MET A 301 -71.23 2.99 -40.37
CA MET A 301 -70.63 3.90 -39.39
C MET A 301 -71.45 3.93 -38.09
N LEU A 302 -70.78 4.34 -36.99
CA LEU A 302 -71.31 5.03 -35.79
C LEU A 302 -72.84 5.05 -35.55
N ASP A 303 -73.28 4.62 -34.36
CA ASP A 303 -73.75 5.57 -33.33
C ASP A 303 -73.86 4.93 -31.91
N GLU A 304 -74.00 5.77 -30.88
CA GLU A 304 -74.39 5.37 -29.51
C GLU A 304 -75.93 5.41 -29.32
N GLY A 305 -76.53 4.50 -28.54
CA GLY A 305 -78.01 4.44 -28.46
C GLY A 305 -78.68 3.57 -27.39
N THR A 306 -78.74 4.08 -26.15
CA THR A 306 -79.83 3.86 -25.15
C THR A 306 -80.47 2.47 -24.91
N ALA A 307 -80.10 1.88 -23.77
CA ALA A 307 -80.98 1.52 -22.64
C ALA A 307 -81.93 0.28 -22.63
N ASN A 308 -82.06 -0.27 -21.41
CA ASN A 308 -83.13 -1.12 -20.85
C ASN A 308 -83.35 -2.55 -21.39
N GLY A 309 -82.70 -3.52 -20.75
CA GLY A 309 -83.08 -4.94 -20.73
C GLY A 309 -82.99 -5.52 -19.31
N ARG A 310 -83.92 -6.41 -18.92
CA ARG A 310 -84.01 -6.97 -17.56
C ARG A 310 -83.26 -8.30 -17.46
N ALA A 311 -82.76 -8.64 -16.28
CA ALA A 311 -81.91 -9.82 -16.05
C ALA A 311 -82.59 -11.17 -16.40
N GLY A 312 -81.78 -12.10 -16.91
CA GLY A 312 -82.08 -13.52 -17.11
C GLY A 312 -80.77 -14.31 -17.23
N ASP A 313 -80.75 -15.55 -16.75
CA ASP A 313 -79.51 -16.34 -16.61
C ASP A 313 -78.85 -16.72 -17.96
N GLY A 314 -77.51 -16.68 -18.01
CA GLY A 314 -76.77 -17.07 -19.21
C GLY A 314 -75.27 -17.28 -19.00
N ALA A 315 -74.73 -18.27 -19.72
CA ALA A 315 -73.31 -18.49 -20.00
C ALA A 315 -72.34 -18.72 -18.82
N ASN A 316 -72.38 -19.93 -18.25
CA ASN A 316 -71.23 -20.53 -17.53
C ASN A 316 -70.08 -20.97 -18.50
N LEU A 317 -70.13 -20.57 -19.77
CA LEU A 317 -69.29 -21.09 -20.87
C LEU A 317 -67.89 -20.47 -20.97
N THR A 318 -67.66 -19.29 -20.39
CA THR A 318 -66.38 -18.57 -20.50
C THR A 318 -65.27 -19.12 -19.60
N SER A 319 -65.65 -19.80 -18.51
CA SER A 319 -64.70 -20.45 -17.59
C SER A 319 -63.84 -21.50 -18.29
N ASP A 320 -64.47 -22.43 -19.01
CA ASP A 320 -63.80 -23.69 -19.35
C ASP A 320 -63.14 -23.66 -20.74
N ALA A 321 -63.63 -22.82 -21.66
CA ALA A 321 -62.88 -22.47 -22.88
C ALA A 321 -61.52 -21.82 -22.55
N THR A 322 -61.50 -20.90 -21.58
CA THR A 322 -60.28 -20.21 -21.13
C THR A 322 -59.29 -21.20 -20.47
N LYS A 323 -59.78 -22.13 -19.65
CA LYS A 323 -58.96 -23.22 -19.09
C LYS A 323 -58.43 -24.17 -20.16
N LEU A 324 -59.21 -24.47 -21.20
CA LEU A 324 -58.80 -25.37 -22.28
C LEU A 324 -57.74 -24.74 -23.19
N ALA A 325 -57.82 -23.43 -23.44
CA ALA A 325 -56.78 -22.67 -24.12
C ALA A 325 -55.45 -22.69 -23.32
N LEU A 326 -55.53 -22.46 -22.01
CA LEU A 326 -54.39 -22.56 -21.08
C LEU A 326 -53.78 -23.98 -20.99
N ALA A 327 -54.48 -25.02 -21.43
CA ALA A 327 -54.04 -26.41 -21.36
C ALA A 327 -53.41 -26.96 -22.66
N ARG A 328 -53.50 -26.23 -23.79
CA ARG A 328 -53.00 -26.69 -25.11
C ARG A 328 -51.64 -26.11 -25.52
N GLY A 329 -51.17 -25.03 -24.90
CA GLY A 329 -49.83 -24.47 -25.11
C GLY A 329 -48.82 -25.02 -24.09
N ALA A 330 -48.27 -26.21 -24.34
CA ALA A 330 -47.43 -26.92 -23.37
C ALA A 330 -45.91 -26.72 -23.52
N ASP A 331 -45.42 -26.32 -24.71
CA ASP A 331 -43.98 -26.15 -24.99
C ASP A 331 -43.50 -24.68 -25.01
N ASP A 332 -44.41 -23.71 -25.13
CA ASP A 332 -44.10 -22.26 -25.06
C ASP A 332 -44.98 -21.59 -23.99
N GLN A 333 -44.38 -21.03 -22.94
CA GLN A 333 -45.15 -20.26 -21.96
C GLN A 333 -45.48 -18.86 -22.51
N PRO A 334 -46.77 -18.44 -22.55
CA PRO A 334 -47.11 -17.09 -22.97
C PRO A 334 -46.58 -16.08 -21.96
N ASN A 335 -45.65 -15.21 -22.39
CA ASN A 335 -45.01 -14.19 -21.56
C ASN A 335 -45.96 -13.02 -21.23
N TRP A 336 -47.02 -13.27 -20.45
CA TRP A 336 -47.98 -12.27 -19.95
C TRP A 336 -47.32 -11.05 -19.29
N GLN A 337 -46.10 -11.23 -18.76
CA GLN A 337 -45.23 -10.19 -18.20
C GLN A 337 -45.05 -8.98 -19.13
N GLN A 338 -44.95 -9.18 -20.44
CA GLN A 338 -44.74 -8.13 -21.45
C GLN A 338 -45.88 -7.09 -21.53
N HIS A 339 -47.06 -7.45 -21.02
CA HIS A 339 -48.22 -6.55 -20.96
C HIS A 339 -48.32 -5.83 -19.61
N VAL A 340 -47.59 -6.28 -18.57
CA VAL A 340 -47.62 -5.73 -17.21
C VAL A 340 -46.50 -4.70 -16.99
N THR A 341 -45.33 -4.88 -17.61
CA THR A 341 -44.16 -4.00 -17.46
C THR A 341 -43.28 -4.07 -18.71
N ASN A 342 -42.49 -3.01 -18.97
CA ASN A 342 -41.45 -3.02 -20.00
C ASN A 342 -40.23 -3.90 -19.65
N MET A 343 -40.07 -4.28 -18.37
CA MET A 343 -38.98 -5.14 -17.90
C MET A 343 -39.24 -6.62 -18.22
N ARG A 344 -38.37 -7.24 -19.02
CA ARG A 344 -38.34 -8.70 -19.27
C ARG A 344 -37.73 -9.45 -18.11
N GLU A 345 -36.69 -8.90 -17.50
CA GLU A 345 -36.00 -9.52 -16.37
C GLU A 345 -35.31 -8.45 -15.51
N VAL A 346 -35.50 -8.53 -14.20
CA VAL A 346 -34.60 -7.95 -13.18
C VAL A 346 -33.72 -9.07 -12.62
N LYS A 347 -32.40 -8.88 -12.57
CA LYS A 347 -31.44 -9.82 -11.96
C LYS A 347 -31.28 -9.65 -10.46
N MET A 348 -31.26 -8.40 -9.97
CA MET A 348 -30.97 -8.09 -8.57
C MET A 348 -31.95 -7.06 -7.98
N VAL A 349 -32.36 -7.30 -6.74
CA VAL A 349 -33.11 -6.35 -5.91
C VAL A 349 -32.22 -5.87 -4.76
N MET A 350 -32.26 -4.58 -4.43
CA MET A 350 -31.63 -4.02 -3.24
C MET A 350 -32.70 -3.48 -2.28
N LEU A 351 -32.55 -3.81 -0.99
CA LEU A 351 -33.30 -3.21 0.12
C LEU A 351 -32.34 -2.34 0.94
N ARG A 352 -32.79 -1.15 1.34
CA ARG A 352 -31.99 -0.12 2.02
C ARG A 352 -32.55 0.15 3.42
N PHE A 353 -31.70 0.09 4.44
CA PHE A 353 -32.05 0.29 5.86
C PHE A 353 -31.13 1.34 6.48
N ASP A 354 -31.50 2.61 6.33
CA ASP A 354 -30.80 3.74 6.93
C ASP A 354 -31.55 4.25 8.16
N ALA A 355 -30.81 4.67 9.19
CA ALA A 355 -31.36 5.43 10.30
C ALA A 355 -30.37 6.49 10.81
N GLU A 356 -30.90 7.71 10.99
CA GLU A 356 -30.19 8.82 11.64
C GLU A 356 -29.75 8.42 13.05
N HIS A 357 -28.58 8.91 13.46
CA HIS A 357 -28.05 8.64 14.80
C HIS A 357 -28.94 9.25 15.89
N GLN A 358 -29.08 8.56 17.01
CA GLN A 358 -29.77 9.07 18.19
C GLN A 358 -28.77 9.21 19.35
N PRO A 359 -28.82 10.27 20.18
CA PRO A 359 -27.81 10.55 21.20
C PRO A 359 -27.70 9.50 22.33
N ASN A 360 -28.59 8.50 22.36
CA ASN A 360 -28.49 7.33 23.24
C ASN A 360 -27.70 6.16 22.61
N TRP A 361 -27.14 6.31 21.39
CA TRP A 361 -26.49 5.23 20.66
C TRP A 361 -24.97 5.27 20.78
N THR A 362 -24.38 4.15 21.20
CA THR A 362 -22.92 3.97 21.09
C THR A 362 -22.55 3.36 19.75
N VAL A 363 -21.33 3.66 19.27
CA VAL A 363 -20.78 3.04 18.04
C VAL A 363 -20.78 1.51 18.12
N ALA A 364 -20.56 0.95 19.32
CA ALA A 364 -20.61 -0.49 19.56
C ALA A 364 -22.01 -1.09 19.35
N MET A 365 -23.08 -0.39 19.73
CA MET A 365 -24.46 -0.84 19.50
C MET A 365 -24.85 -0.80 18.02
N VAL A 366 -24.48 0.27 17.30
CA VAL A 366 -24.67 0.39 15.85
C VAL A 366 -23.96 -0.78 15.16
N LYS A 367 -22.69 -1.02 15.50
CA LYS A 367 -21.91 -2.15 15.00
C LYS A 367 -22.54 -3.51 15.33
N GLN A 368 -23.06 -3.70 16.53
CA GLN A 368 -23.74 -4.93 16.92
C GLN A 368 -25.04 -5.16 16.13
N TYR A 369 -25.82 -4.10 15.85
CA TYR A 369 -27.04 -4.20 15.04
C TYR A 369 -26.73 -4.58 13.59
N GLU A 370 -25.74 -3.93 12.96
CA GLU A 370 -25.32 -4.25 11.59
C GLU A 370 -24.81 -5.71 11.47
N LEU A 371 -24.03 -6.18 12.45
CA LEU A 371 -23.54 -7.57 12.49
C LEU A 371 -24.67 -8.58 12.78
N ALA A 372 -25.67 -8.21 13.59
CA ALA A 372 -26.86 -9.03 13.81
C ALA A 372 -27.72 -9.14 12.53
N MET A 373 -27.83 -8.06 11.75
CA MET A 373 -28.50 -8.06 10.45
C MET A 373 -27.80 -9.02 9.48
N ARG A 374 -26.46 -8.99 9.42
CA ARG A 374 -25.64 -9.95 8.64
C ARG A 374 -25.92 -11.39 9.08
N ASP A 375 -25.80 -11.68 10.37
CA ASP A 375 -25.88 -13.06 10.86
C ASP A 375 -27.30 -13.64 10.68
N ARG A 376 -28.34 -12.83 10.92
CA ARG A 376 -29.74 -13.20 10.66
C ARG A 376 -29.97 -13.61 9.20
N PHE A 377 -29.42 -12.88 8.23
CA PHE A 377 -29.73 -13.08 6.80
C PHE A 377 -28.72 -13.90 6.00
N GLN A 378 -27.47 -14.04 6.47
CA GLN A 378 -26.44 -14.88 5.81
C GLN A 378 -26.17 -16.21 6.53
N ARG A 379 -26.41 -16.32 7.85
CA ARG A 379 -26.12 -17.55 8.62
C ARG A 379 -27.39 -18.32 9.00
N GLU A 380 -28.40 -17.61 9.50
CA GLU A 380 -29.64 -18.23 10.00
C GLU A 380 -30.70 -18.42 8.91
N TYR A 381 -30.97 -17.38 8.10
CA TYR A 381 -31.99 -17.44 7.06
C TYR A 381 -31.53 -18.29 5.88
N LYS A 382 -32.21 -19.43 5.66
CA LYS A 382 -32.04 -20.29 4.49
C LYS A 382 -33.32 -20.32 3.67
N SER A 383 -33.21 -19.82 2.44
CA SER A 383 -34.22 -19.93 1.38
C SER A 383 -33.73 -20.90 0.31
N ASP A 384 -34.65 -21.59 -0.36
CA ASP A 384 -34.35 -22.40 -1.55
C ASP A 384 -34.39 -21.59 -2.85
N ARG A 385 -34.99 -20.38 -2.83
CA ARG A 385 -35.20 -19.55 -4.03
C ARG A 385 -34.22 -18.37 -4.15
N ILE A 386 -33.96 -17.67 -3.05
CA ILE A 386 -33.18 -16.43 -3.05
C ILE A 386 -31.86 -16.60 -2.28
N ALA A 387 -30.81 -15.94 -2.77
CA ALA A 387 -29.57 -15.72 -2.05
C ALA A 387 -29.51 -14.26 -1.59
N LEU A 388 -29.07 -14.05 -0.33
CA LEU A 388 -29.06 -12.76 0.33
C LEU A 388 -27.63 -12.38 0.69
N TYR A 389 -27.26 -11.14 0.44
CA TYR A 389 -25.96 -10.59 0.84
C TYR A 389 -26.13 -9.25 1.54
N VAL A 390 -25.57 -9.12 2.75
CA VAL A 390 -25.67 -7.93 3.58
C VAL A 390 -24.37 -7.13 3.49
N LEU A 391 -24.48 -5.82 3.29
CA LEU A 391 -23.38 -4.87 3.19
C LEU A 391 -23.59 -3.71 4.18
N SER A 392 -22.58 -3.42 5.00
CA SER A 392 -22.48 -2.24 5.85
C SER A 392 -21.01 -1.95 6.17
N LYS A 393 -20.71 -0.78 6.78
CA LYS A 393 -19.34 -0.46 7.24
C LYS A 393 -18.84 -1.50 8.26
N SER A 394 -19.67 -1.88 9.23
CA SER A 394 -19.29 -2.84 10.28
C SER A 394 -19.00 -4.24 9.76
N VAL A 395 -19.75 -4.70 8.75
CA VAL A 395 -19.54 -6.01 8.12
C VAL A 395 -18.19 -6.07 7.40
N ILE A 396 -17.81 -5.00 6.70
CA ILE A 396 -16.51 -4.89 6.03
C ILE A 396 -15.37 -4.91 7.06
N GLU A 397 -15.49 -4.14 8.15
CA GLU A 397 -14.47 -4.10 9.21
C GLU A 397 -14.24 -5.47 9.87
N ASP A 398 -15.31 -6.22 10.15
CA ASP A 398 -15.26 -7.55 10.78
C ASP A 398 -14.65 -8.60 9.84
N GLU A 399 -15.00 -8.57 8.55
CA GLU A 399 -14.38 -9.43 7.53
C GLU A 399 -12.88 -9.12 7.34
N MET A 400 -12.47 -7.86 7.46
CA MET A 400 -11.04 -7.49 7.48
C MET A 400 -10.33 -7.99 8.75
N ILE A 401 -10.99 -8.00 9.93
CA ILE A 401 -10.43 -8.60 11.15
C ILE A 401 -10.25 -10.12 10.94
N ARG A 402 -11.27 -10.79 10.38
CA ARG A 402 -11.24 -12.22 10.04
C ARG A 402 -10.08 -12.56 9.08
N ALA A 403 -9.84 -11.72 8.07
CA ALA A 403 -8.70 -11.83 7.18
C ALA A 403 -7.36 -11.72 7.93
N GLY A 404 -7.17 -10.70 8.77
CA GLY A 404 -5.93 -10.52 9.55
C GLY A 404 -5.64 -11.70 10.49
N LEU A 405 -6.65 -12.17 11.24
CA LEU A 405 -6.51 -13.29 12.16
C LEU A 405 -6.17 -14.61 11.45
N SER A 406 -6.61 -14.79 10.20
CA SER A 406 -6.31 -16.00 9.41
C SER A 406 -4.82 -16.22 9.13
N ILE A 407 -3.99 -15.18 9.24
CA ILE A 407 -2.54 -15.20 8.97
C ILE A 407 -1.75 -15.86 10.12
N ILE A 408 -2.23 -15.74 11.36
CA ILE A 408 -1.55 -16.18 12.60
C ILE A 408 -1.10 -17.66 12.59
N PRO A 409 -1.91 -18.66 12.17
CA PRO A 409 -1.44 -20.05 12.10
C PRO A 409 -0.30 -20.23 11.08
N TYR A 410 -0.30 -19.51 9.96
CA TYR A 410 0.72 -19.65 8.91
C TYR A 410 2.03 -18.94 9.28
N MET A 411 1.97 -17.86 10.05
CA MET A 411 3.13 -17.28 10.74
C MET A 411 3.84 -18.31 11.64
N SER A 412 3.08 -19.21 12.28
CA SER A 412 3.64 -20.28 13.12
C SER A 412 4.33 -21.37 12.29
N ILE A 413 3.81 -21.65 11.08
CA ILE A 413 4.46 -22.54 10.09
C ILE A 413 5.77 -21.90 9.59
N GLY A 414 5.76 -20.61 9.23
CA GLY A 414 6.96 -19.87 8.82
C GLY A 414 8.06 -19.89 9.88
N PHE A 415 7.70 -19.67 11.16
CA PHE A 415 8.62 -19.81 12.29
C PHE A 415 9.21 -21.23 12.40
N ALA A 416 8.40 -22.28 12.27
CA ALA A 416 8.89 -23.66 12.31
C ALA A 416 9.87 -23.96 11.17
N VAL A 417 9.57 -23.52 9.94
CA VAL A 417 10.47 -23.62 8.77
C VAL A 417 11.78 -22.88 9.02
N MET A 418 11.73 -21.65 9.54
CA MET A 418 12.91 -20.84 9.85
C MET A 418 13.76 -21.48 10.96
N VAL A 419 13.15 -22.05 11.99
CA VAL A 419 13.87 -22.78 13.07
C VAL A 419 14.58 -24.03 12.52
N ILE A 420 13.93 -24.81 11.65
CA ILE A 420 14.54 -25.99 11.03
C ILE A 420 15.73 -25.58 10.15
N CYS A 421 15.57 -24.55 9.32
CA CYS A 421 16.67 -24.01 8.50
C CYS A 421 17.81 -23.47 9.35
N SER A 422 17.50 -22.73 10.42
CA SER A 422 18.46 -22.16 11.38
C SER A 422 19.32 -23.24 12.03
N VAL A 423 18.67 -24.26 12.63
CA VAL A 423 19.37 -25.36 13.28
C VAL A 423 20.22 -26.14 12.27
N PHE A 424 19.69 -26.44 11.08
CA PHE A 424 20.43 -27.13 10.02
C PHE A 424 21.69 -26.36 9.58
N CYS A 425 21.57 -25.07 9.26
CA CYS A 425 22.68 -24.23 8.81
C CYS A 425 23.75 -24.07 9.90
N VAL A 426 23.35 -23.77 11.13
CA VAL A 426 24.27 -23.62 12.27
C VAL A 426 24.98 -24.95 12.59
N TYR A 427 24.28 -26.08 12.48
CA TYR A 427 24.83 -27.41 12.73
C TYR A 427 25.79 -27.86 11.63
N MET A 428 25.42 -27.75 10.35
CA MET A 428 26.30 -28.02 9.20
C MET A 428 27.60 -27.21 9.28
N ARG A 429 27.48 -25.92 9.66
CA ARG A 429 28.65 -25.06 9.88
C ARG A 429 29.51 -25.51 11.08
N ALA A 430 28.88 -25.90 12.19
CA ALA A 430 29.58 -26.40 13.37
C ALA A 430 30.30 -27.74 13.10
N LEU A 431 29.74 -28.61 12.26
CA LEU A 431 30.39 -29.80 11.74
C LEU A 431 31.61 -29.44 10.89
N TYR A 432 31.46 -28.55 9.89
CA TYR A 432 32.54 -28.12 9.01
C TYR A 432 33.71 -27.45 9.78
N MET A 433 33.42 -26.71 10.85
CA MET A 433 34.45 -26.07 11.70
C MET A 433 35.00 -26.96 12.82
N HIS A 434 34.49 -28.19 12.98
CA HIS A 434 34.80 -29.14 14.06
C HIS A 434 34.59 -28.58 15.49
N GLN A 435 33.44 -27.93 15.66
CA GLN A 435 32.97 -27.32 16.91
C GLN A 435 31.51 -27.71 17.21
N HIS A 436 31.19 -29.00 17.07
CA HIS A 436 29.91 -29.55 17.51
C HIS A 436 29.72 -29.34 19.02
N SER A 437 28.64 -28.65 19.39
CA SER A 437 28.26 -28.39 20.79
C SER A 437 26.74 -28.20 20.87
N ALA A 438 26.06 -28.95 21.75
CA ALA A 438 24.60 -28.90 21.87
C ALA A 438 24.03 -27.49 22.17
N PRO A 439 24.68 -26.62 22.99
CA PRO A 439 24.22 -25.25 23.21
C PRO A 439 24.08 -24.38 21.96
N LYS A 440 24.73 -24.71 20.83
CA LYS A 440 24.53 -23.99 19.56
C LYS A 440 23.14 -24.20 18.95
N ILE A 441 22.48 -25.32 19.25
CA ILE A 441 21.09 -25.56 18.83
C ILE A 441 20.16 -24.58 19.57
N PHE A 442 20.35 -24.39 20.88
CA PHE A 442 19.61 -23.40 21.64
C PHE A 442 19.86 -21.96 21.13
N LEU A 443 21.10 -21.63 20.76
CA LEU A 443 21.43 -20.32 20.17
C LEU A 443 20.76 -20.12 18.80
N ALA A 444 20.69 -21.17 17.96
CA ALA A 444 20.00 -21.14 16.67
C ALA A 444 18.48 -20.98 16.80
N ILE A 445 17.86 -21.59 17.82
CA ILE A 445 16.44 -21.38 18.15
C ILE A 445 16.21 -19.96 18.70
N ALA A 446 17.07 -19.50 19.61
CA ALA A 446 16.97 -18.16 20.19
C ALA A 446 17.10 -17.04 19.13
N ALA A 447 17.89 -17.25 18.08
CA ALA A 447 17.96 -16.36 16.92
C ALA A 447 16.62 -16.17 16.22
N CYS A 448 15.77 -17.21 16.17
CA CYS A 448 14.44 -17.17 15.57
C CYS A 448 13.35 -16.67 16.52
N VAL A 449 13.56 -16.74 17.84
CA VAL A 449 12.64 -16.20 18.86
C VAL A 449 12.84 -14.68 19.06
N LEU A 450 14.06 -14.19 18.84
CA LEU A 450 14.42 -12.78 19.03
C LEU A 450 13.55 -11.76 18.24
N PRO A 451 13.17 -12.03 16.96
CA PRO A 451 12.27 -11.16 16.20
C PRO A 451 10.85 -11.09 16.76
N PHE A 452 10.31 -12.20 17.27
CA PHE A 452 9.02 -12.20 17.95
C PHE A 452 9.08 -11.43 19.27
N MET A 453 10.15 -11.62 20.06
CA MET A 453 10.35 -10.86 21.29
C MET A 453 10.40 -9.35 21.04
N SER A 454 11.13 -8.91 20.02
CA SER A 454 11.26 -7.48 19.68
C SER A 454 9.97 -6.90 19.09
N SER A 455 9.28 -7.63 18.22
CA SER A 455 7.99 -7.22 17.67
C SER A 455 6.92 -7.08 18.77
N ALA A 456 6.87 -8.00 19.73
CA ALA A 456 5.96 -7.92 20.88
C ALA A 456 6.24 -6.69 21.75
N THR A 457 7.51 -6.38 22.02
CA THR A 457 7.90 -5.15 22.74
C THR A 457 7.53 -3.89 21.96
N ALA A 458 7.79 -3.85 20.65
CA ALA A 458 7.55 -2.68 19.80
C ALA A 458 6.05 -2.39 19.61
N LEU A 459 5.25 -3.40 19.28
CA LEU A 459 3.81 -3.27 19.12
C LEU A 459 3.12 -2.95 20.44
N GLY A 460 3.50 -3.63 21.54
CA GLY A 460 3.00 -3.31 22.88
C GLY A 460 3.37 -1.90 23.33
N PHE A 461 4.56 -1.39 22.96
CA PHE A 461 4.92 0.00 23.19
C PHE A 461 4.02 0.95 22.39
N MET A 462 3.83 0.73 21.09
CA MET A 462 2.94 1.55 20.25
C MET A 462 1.50 1.58 20.77
N PHE A 463 0.92 0.45 21.17
CA PHE A 463 -0.44 0.39 21.69
C PHE A 463 -0.58 1.16 23.03
N MET A 464 0.48 1.22 23.85
CA MET A 464 0.51 2.10 25.04
C MET A 464 0.54 3.61 24.72
N PHE A 465 0.90 4.02 23.49
CA PHE A 465 0.75 5.40 23.00
C PHE A 465 -0.58 5.64 22.25
N GLY A 466 -1.54 4.71 22.34
CA GLY A 466 -2.86 4.87 21.72
C GLY A 466 -2.92 4.56 20.22
N PHE A 467 -1.87 3.96 19.64
CA PHE A 467 -1.94 3.49 18.25
C PHE A 467 -2.96 2.34 18.12
N ARG A 468 -3.85 2.44 17.13
CA ARG A 468 -4.87 1.43 16.83
C ARG A 468 -4.25 0.12 16.33
N PHE A 469 -4.68 -1.01 16.89
CA PHE A 469 -4.27 -2.33 16.39
C PHE A 469 -5.06 -2.72 15.15
N SER A 470 -4.60 -2.26 13.99
CA SER A 470 -5.13 -2.65 12.68
C SER A 470 -4.63 -4.02 12.21
N SER A 471 -5.44 -4.70 11.39
CA SER A 471 -5.19 -6.05 10.89
C SER A 471 -3.91 -6.21 10.07
N ILE A 472 -3.43 -5.13 9.45
CA ILE A 472 -2.21 -5.17 8.63
C ILE A 472 -0.93 -5.30 9.49
N LEU A 473 -0.97 -4.85 10.76
CA LEU A 473 0.16 -4.98 11.70
C LEU A 473 0.47 -6.45 12.05
N CYS A 474 -0.46 -7.38 11.81
CA CYS A 474 -0.24 -8.82 11.97
C CYS A 474 0.88 -9.38 11.06
N LEU A 475 1.30 -8.64 10.02
CA LEU A 475 2.43 -9.00 9.16
C LEU A 475 3.80 -8.68 9.79
N ILE A 476 3.87 -7.78 10.77
CA ILE A 476 5.15 -7.27 11.33
C ILE A 476 6.02 -8.38 11.95
N PRO A 477 5.50 -9.34 12.74
CA PRO A 477 6.37 -10.36 13.33
C PRO A 477 7.03 -11.28 12.30
N ILE A 478 6.37 -11.59 11.18
CA ILE A 478 6.95 -12.41 10.10
C ILE A 478 7.87 -11.60 9.17
N LEU A 479 7.60 -10.30 8.97
CA LEU A 479 8.53 -9.34 8.37
C LEU A 479 9.86 -9.29 9.14
N VAL A 480 9.79 -8.98 10.43
CA VAL A 480 10.96 -8.81 11.31
C VAL A 480 11.68 -10.15 11.54
N LEU A 481 10.98 -11.29 11.52
CA LEU A 481 11.60 -12.63 11.47
C LEU A 481 12.43 -12.84 10.21
N SER A 482 11.90 -12.44 9.06
CA SER A 482 12.49 -12.71 7.74
C SER A 482 13.74 -11.86 7.47
N ILE A 483 13.89 -10.70 8.12
CA ILE A 483 15.07 -9.82 8.02
C ILE A 483 16.00 -10.00 9.25
N GLY A 484 15.43 -10.14 10.45
CA GLY A 484 16.17 -10.08 11.71
C GLY A 484 17.04 -11.30 12.04
N VAL A 485 16.77 -12.47 11.43
CA VAL A 485 17.53 -13.71 11.68
C VAL A 485 18.94 -13.67 11.08
N ASP A 486 19.13 -13.02 9.92
CA ASP A 486 20.40 -13.01 9.20
C ASP A 486 21.52 -12.30 9.98
N SER A 487 21.18 -11.21 10.68
CA SER A 487 22.09 -10.54 11.62
C SER A 487 22.58 -11.49 12.73
N SER A 488 21.69 -12.34 13.24
CA SER A 488 22.01 -13.36 14.24
C SER A 488 22.81 -14.54 13.66
N TYR A 489 22.66 -14.88 12.37
CA TYR A 489 23.53 -15.83 11.66
C TYR A 489 24.95 -15.29 11.47
N LEU A 490 25.12 -14.01 11.08
CA LEU A 490 26.42 -13.37 10.99
C LEU A 490 27.14 -13.38 12.35
N MET A 491 26.41 -13.13 13.44
CA MET A 491 26.96 -13.25 14.80
C MET A 491 27.41 -14.67 15.17
N ILE A 492 26.65 -15.72 14.83
CA ILE A 492 27.10 -17.12 15.03
C ILE A 492 28.32 -17.43 14.15
N HIS A 493 28.35 -16.96 12.90
CA HIS A 493 29.44 -17.18 11.95
C HIS A 493 30.78 -16.78 12.57
N GLU A 494 30.95 -15.51 12.95
CA GLU A 494 32.23 -15.07 13.50
C GLU A 494 32.49 -15.59 14.90
N TRP A 495 31.48 -15.93 15.71
CA TRP A 495 31.72 -16.65 16.96
C TRP A 495 32.44 -17.99 16.70
N GLN A 496 32.00 -18.76 15.71
CA GLN A 496 32.68 -19.99 15.31
C GLN A 496 34.07 -19.71 14.69
N ALA A 497 34.23 -18.65 13.89
CA ALA A 497 35.53 -18.30 13.30
C ALA A 497 36.55 -17.83 14.35
N VAL A 498 36.15 -16.95 15.28
CA VAL A 498 36.95 -16.46 16.40
C VAL A 498 37.36 -17.60 17.33
N ILE A 499 36.47 -18.56 17.64
CA ILE A 499 36.87 -19.78 18.38
C ILE A 499 37.98 -20.53 17.62
N GLN A 500 37.84 -20.74 16.31
CA GLN A 500 38.85 -21.48 15.53
C GLN A 500 40.19 -20.73 15.50
N HIS A 501 40.18 -19.39 15.44
CA HIS A 501 41.39 -18.57 15.53
C HIS A 501 42.04 -18.63 16.92
N CYS A 502 41.26 -18.45 18.00
CA CYS A 502 41.76 -18.56 19.37
C CYS A 502 42.29 -19.96 19.72
N ARG A 503 41.76 -21.03 19.09
CA ARG A 503 42.32 -22.38 19.19
C ARG A 503 43.69 -22.52 18.50
N ARG A 504 43.88 -21.88 17.33
CA ARG A 504 45.16 -21.88 16.59
C ARG A 504 46.24 -21.00 17.23
N GLN A 505 45.85 -19.89 17.84
CA GLN A 505 46.75 -18.95 18.54
C GLN A 505 46.35 -18.83 20.01
N PRO A 506 46.70 -19.81 20.87
CA PRO A 506 46.36 -19.77 22.29
C PRO A 506 47.12 -18.66 23.02
N SER A 507 46.40 -17.78 23.70
CA SER A 507 46.92 -16.73 24.57
C SER A 507 46.03 -16.59 25.81
N ARG A 508 46.58 -16.04 26.90
CA ARG A 508 45.84 -15.84 28.16
C ARG A 508 44.58 -14.99 27.96
N THR A 509 44.67 -13.95 27.14
CA THR A 509 43.53 -13.06 26.79
C THR A 509 42.51 -13.77 25.89
N ASN A 510 42.97 -14.58 24.93
CA ASN A 510 42.13 -15.33 23.98
C ASN A 510 41.23 -16.40 24.64
N ASN A 511 41.49 -16.70 25.92
CA ASN A 511 40.72 -17.62 26.75
C ASN A 511 39.69 -16.93 27.66
N GLN A 512 39.49 -15.61 27.53
CA GLN A 512 38.46 -14.85 28.23
C GLN A 512 37.25 -14.62 27.30
N VAL A 513 36.03 -14.72 27.87
CA VAL A 513 34.77 -14.65 27.10
C VAL A 513 34.50 -13.24 26.62
N ASP A 514 34.75 -12.24 27.47
CA ASP A 514 34.57 -10.83 27.17
C ASP A 514 35.49 -10.36 26.03
N TYR A 515 36.71 -10.89 25.95
CA TYR A 515 37.55 -10.71 24.77
C TYR A 515 36.92 -11.31 23.50
N ARG A 516 36.57 -12.62 23.49
CA ARG A 516 35.97 -13.27 22.29
C ARG A 516 34.68 -12.57 21.83
N ILE A 517 33.76 -12.24 22.75
CA ILE A 517 32.50 -11.52 22.45
C ILE A 517 32.78 -10.11 21.93
N SER A 518 33.73 -9.37 22.53
CA SER A 518 34.07 -8.02 22.05
C SER A 518 34.75 -8.02 20.68
N GLN A 519 35.42 -9.09 20.29
CA GLN A 519 35.96 -9.25 18.93
C GLN A 519 34.82 -9.41 17.92
N VAL A 520 33.92 -10.38 18.13
CA VAL A 520 32.77 -10.69 17.28
C VAL A 520 31.90 -9.45 17.05
N LEU A 521 31.51 -8.76 18.12
CA LEU A 521 30.74 -7.51 18.03
C LEU A 521 31.50 -6.39 17.30
N SER A 522 32.84 -6.38 17.33
CA SER A 522 33.64 -5.33 16.67
C SER A 522 33.88 -5.55 15.19
N GLU A 523 33.79 -6.79 14.71
CA GLU A 523 33.89 -7.12 13.27
C GLU A 523 32.51 -7.01 12.59
N ILE A 524 31.45 -7.55 13.22
CA ILE A 524 30.09 -7.62 12.66
C ILE A 524 29.23 -6.39 12.98
N GLY A 525 29.42 -5.77 14.14
CA GLY A 525 28.58 -4.65 14.60
C GLY A 525 28.39 -3.55 13.54
N PRO A 526 29.45 -3.10 12.84
CA PRO A 526 29.31 -2.14 11.75
C PRO A 526 28.45 -2.64 10.57
N ALA A 527 28.50 -3.93 10.22
CA ALA A 527 27.69 -4.52 9.14
C ALA A 527 26.20 -4.56 9.51
N VAL A 528 25.89 -5.14 10.68
CA VAL A 528 24.51 -5.19 11.18
C VAL A 528 23.94 -3.79 11.38
N LEU A 529 24.75 -2.79 11.79
CA LEU A 529 24.33 -1.40 11.90
C LEU A 529 24.02 -0.74 10.53
N ILE A 530 24.71 -1.08 9.46
CA ILE A 530 24.36 -0.61 8.10
C ILE A 530 22.99 -1.19 7.69
N SER A 531 22.82 -2.50 7.89
CA SER A 531 21.59 -3.22 7.54
C SER A 531 20.38 -2.71 8.34
N THR A 532 20.52 -2.50 9.66
CA THR A 532 19.41 -2.01 10.49
C THR A 532 19.10 -0.54 10.23
N LEU A 533 20.10 0.33 10.00
CA LEU A 533 19.84 1.72 9.63
C LEU A 533 19.18 1.86 8.25
N THR A 534 19.59 1.07 7.25
CA THR A 534 18.98 1.13 5.91
C THR A 534 17.53 0.67 5.91
N ASN A 535 17.18 -0.37 6.69
CA ASN A 535 15.79 -0.77 6.90
C ASN A 535 15.00 0.31 7.69
N ILE A 536 15.51 0.81 8.82
CA ILE A 536 14.86 1.86 9.62
C ILE A 536 14.59 3.12 8.81
N PHE A 537 15.48 3.55 7.91
CA PHE A 537 15.22 4.68 7.03
C PHE A 537 14.29 4.35 5.85
N ALA A 538 14.24 3.10 5.36
CA ALA A 538 13.24 2.69 4.37
C ALA A 538 11.83 2.74 4.96
N ASP A 539 11.64 2.09 6.12
CA ASP A 539 10.39 2.13 6.87
C ASP A 539 10.02 3.56 7.29
N GLY A 540 11.01 4.38 7.68
CA GLY A 540 10.82 5.79 8.02
C GLY A 540 10.36 6.66 6.85
N CYS A 541 10.77 6.36 5.61
CA CYS A 541 10.19 6.97 4.41
C CYS A 541 8.77 6.43 4.15
N GLY A 542 8.55 5.13 4.34
CA GLY A 542 7.22 4.51 4.23
C GLY A 542 6.19 5.07 5.22
N TRP A 543 6.62 5.48 6.41
CA TRP A 543 5.78 6.17 7.40
C TRP A 543 5.27 7.54 6.92
N TYR A 544 5.99 8.21 6.01
CA TYR A 544 5.59 9.49 5.42
C TYR A 544 4.62 9.35 4.23
N THR A 545 4.26 8.13 3.84
CA THR A 545 3.21 7.86 2.83
C THR A 545 1.88 8.49 3.25
N SER A 546 1.10 9.02 2.31
CA SER A 546 -0.12 9.79 2.62
C SER A 546 -1.22 8.97 3.30
N SER A 547 -1.14 7.64 3.25
CA SER A 547 -2.09 6.66 3.82
C SER A 547 -1.75 6.28 5.28
N PRO A 548 -2.57 6.66 6.28
CA PRO A 548 -2.29 6.36 7.70
C PRO A 548 -2.13 4.88 8.06
N GLU A 549 -2.89 3.97 7.45
CA GLU A 549 -2.81 2.53 7.73
C GLU A 549 -1.49 1.91 7.23
N LEU A 550 -1.01 2.34 6.05
CA LEU A 550 0.33 1.96 5.58
C LEU A 550 1.42 2.63 6.41
N GLY A 551 1.21 3.89 6.81
CA GLY A 551 2.10 4.61 7.70
C GLY A 551 2.27 3.90 9.06
N ALA A 552 1.18 3.35 9.62
CA ALA A 552 1.20 2.56 10.84
C ALA A 552 1.93 1.21 10.68
N LEU A 553 1.77 0.53 9.54
CA LEU A 553 2.56 -0.67 9.22
C LEU A 553 4.06 -0.37 9.18
N CYS A 554 4.46 0.67 8.44
CA CYS A 554 5.86 1.06 8.28
C CYS A 554 6.46 1.53 9.61
N LEU A 555 5.75 2.37 10.37
CA LEU A 555 6.15 2.78 11.72
C LEU A 555 6.34 1.57 12.65
N GLY A 556 5.43 0.60 12.60
CA GLY A 556 5.52 -0.63 13.37
C GLY A 556 6.71 -1.51 13.00
N ASN A 557 7.04 -1.60 11.70
CA ASN A 557 8.25 -2.29 11.23
C ASN A 557 9.51 -1.54 11.70
N MET A 558 9.56 -0.21 11.54
CA MET A 558 10.67 0.65 11.95
C MET A 558 11.01 0.49 13.44
N VAL A 559 10.01 0.57 14.32
CA VAL A 559 10.20 0.42 15.77
C VAL A 559 10.58 -1.02 16.12
N SER A 560 9.98 -2.01 15.46
CA SER A 560 10.33 -3.43 15.67
C SER A 560 11.77 -3.74 15.25
N MET A 561 12.25 -3.19 14.14
CA MET A 561 13.64 -3.32 13.68
C MET A 561 14.64 -2.60 14.59
N LEU A 562 14.27 -1.44 15.15
CA LEU A 562 15.07 -0.74 16.17
C LEU A 562 15.18 -1.58 17.45
N VAL A 563 14.08 -2.15 17.95
CA VAL A 563 14.10 -3.03 19.13
C VAL A 563 14.84 -4.34 18.84
N ALA A 564 14.70 -4.91 17.64
CA ALA A 564 15.42 -6.11 17.21
C ALA A 564 16.93 -5.88 17.25
N PHE A 565 17.42 -4.75 16.71
CA PHE A 565 18.83 -4.38 16.80
C PHE A 565 19.31 -4.26 18.26
N ILE A 566 18.53 -3.61 19.13
CA ILE A 566 18.86 -3.50 20.56
C ILE A 566 18.95 -4.89 21.22
N TYR A 567 17.98 -5.77 20.97
CA TYR A 567 17.95 -7.14 21.49
C TYR A 567 19.07 -8.04 20.92
N GLN A 568 19.44 -7.89 19.65
CA GLN A 568 20.62 -8.55 19.05
C GLN A 568 21.91 -8.14 19.79
N MET A 569 22.08 -6.84 20.01
CA MET A 569 23.27 -6.28 20.66
C MET A 569 23.29 -6.43 22.19
N THR A 570 22.23 -6.93 22.82
CA THR A 570 22.13 -7.09 24.29
C THR A 570 21.76 -8.51 24.70
N PHE A 571 20.50 -8.93 24.52
CA PHE A 571 20.02 -10.26 24.90
C PHE A 571 20.78 -11.37 24.18
N TYR A 572 20.89 -11.28 22.85
CA TYR A 572 21.50 -12.33 22.04
C TYR A 572 23.03 -12.38 22.24
N ALA A 573 23.70 -11.23 22.25
CA ALA A 573 25.11 -11.13 22.65
C ALA A 573 25.37 -11.64 24.09
N GLY A 574 24.44 -11.43 25.02
CA GLY A 574 24.48 -11.96 26.38
C GLY A 574 24.34 -13.48 26.43
N LEU A 575 23.40 -14.04 25.67
CA LEU A 575 23.24 -15.49 25.52
C LEU A 575 24.50 -16.13 24.89
N MET A 576 25.11 -15.48 23.90
CA MET A 576 26.39 -15.92 23.33
C MET A 576 27.53 -15.87 24.36
N SER A 577 27.56 -14.89 25.27
CA SER A 577 28.50 -14.88 26.40
C SER A 577 28.27 -16.08 27.34
N LEU A 578 27.03 -16.39 27.68
CA LEU A 578 26.69 -17.53 28.54
C LEU A 578 27.05 -18.88 27.90
N VAL A 579 26.68 -19.09 26.63
CA VAL A 579 27.10 -20.26 25.85
C VAL A 579 28.62 -20.33 25.74
N GLY A 580 29.28 -19.21 25.48
CA GLY A 580 30.74 -19.14 25.38
C GLY A 580 31.48 -19.43 26.68
N ARG A 581 30.92 -19.07 27.85
CA ARG A 581 31.43 -19.49 29.17
C ARG A 581 31.41 -21.01 29.29
N TYR A 582 30.32 -21.65 28.88
CA TYR A 582 30.20 -23.11 28.88
C TYR A 582 31.17 -23.78 27.89
N GLU A 583 31.23 -23.33 26.64
CA GLU A 583 32.16 -23.87 25.63
C GLU A 583 33.63 -23.74 26.09
N ILE A 584 34.02 -22.61 26.68
CA ILE A 584 35.37 -22.40 27.21
C ILE A 584 35.64 -23.25 28.47
N ALA A 585 34.63 -23.52 29.30
CA ALA A 585 34.77 -24.44 30.43
C ALA A 585 35.02 -25.87 29.95
N THR A 586 34.28 -26.32 28.93
CA THR A 586 34.47 -27.64 28.29
C THR A 586 35.83 -27.75 27.59
N GLU A 587 36.25 -26.75 26.81
CA GLU A 587 37.60 -26.68 26.20
C GLU A 587 38.72 -26.80 27.25
N ARG A 588 38.53 -26.21 28.45
CA ARG A 588 39.49 -26.30 29.56
C ARG A 588 39.45 -27.67 30.25
N ARG A 589 38.28 -28.32 30.33
CA ARG A 589 38.13 -29.67 30.88
C ARG A 589 38.80 -30.71 29.98
N GLU A 590 38.45 -30.73 28.69
CA GLU A 590 39.06 -31.61 27.68
C GLU A 590 40.59 -31.48 27.68
N ARG A 591 41.12 -30.24 27.73
CA ARG A 591 42.57 -30.00 27.79
C ARG A 591 43.22 -30.53 29.08
N ARG A 592 42.53 -30.48 30.23
CA ARG A 592 43.04 -31.04 31.50
C ARG A 592 43.04 -32.56 31.47
N GLU A 593 41.94 -33.18 31.06
CA GLU A 593 41.81 -34.63 30.96
C GLU A 593 42.82 -35.20 29.94
N LEU A 594 43.04 -34.51 28.81
CA LEU A 594 44.11 -34.83 27.86
C LEU A 594 45.51 -34.67 28.50
N GLN A 595 45.79 -33.54 29.16
CA GLN A 595 47.10 -33.30 29.79
C GLN A 595 47.40 -34.29 30.93
N GLU A 596 46.39 -34.73 31.69
CA GLU A 596 46.52 -35.81 32.65
C GLU A 596 46.75 -37.17 31.99
N SER A 597 46.04 -37.50 30.92
CA SER A 597 46.28 -38.76 30.19
C SER A 597 47.70 -38.84 29.62
N ILE A 598 48.22 -37.71 29.11
CA ILE A 598 49.62 -37.58 28.66
C ILE A 598 50.58 -37.76 29.83
N ARG A 599 50.31 -37.11 30.97
CA ARG A 599 51.14 -37.24 32.18
C ARG A 599 51.21 -38.70 32.65
N ARG A 600 50.07 -39.38 32.78
CA ARG A 600 50.00 -40.80 33.18
C ARG A 600 50.74 -41.70 32.19
N ALA A 601 50.63 -41.44 30.88
CA ALA A 601 51.34 -42.20 29.83
C ALA A 601 52.88 -41.98 29.84
N VAL A 602 53.35 -40.82 30.33
CA VAL A 602 54.78 -40.57 30.57
C VAL A 602 55.25 -41.24 31.86
N GLU A 603 54.46 -41.18 32.93
CA GLU A 603 54.76 -41.80 34.24
C GLU A 603 54.80 -43.34 34.19
N THR A 604 54.11 -43.99 33.25
CA THR A 604 54.12 -45.46 33.07
C THR A 604 55.28 -46.03 32.24
N GLY A 605 56.10 -45.18 31.62
CA GLY A 605 57.39 -45.56 31.03
C GLY A 605 57.40 -46.28 29.66
N GLY A 606 58.59 -46.31 29.06
CA GLY A 606 58.92 -47.12 27.87
C GLY A 606 57.98 -46.94 26.68
N ALA A 607 57.15 -47.95 26.42
CA ALA A 607 56.23 -48.01 25.28
C ALA A 607 55.19 -46.87 25.27
N GLY A 608 54.85 -46.31 26.44
CA GLY A 608 53.92 -45.19 26.56
C GLY A 608 54.40 -43.89 25.91
N MET A 609 55.70 -43.73 25.64
CA MET A 609 56.24 -42.43 25.19
C MET A 609 56.11 -42.16 23.69
N GLU A 610 56.12 -43.17 22.81
CA GLU A 610 55.86 -42.95 21.38
C GLU A 610 54.35 -42.85 21.10
N LEU A 611 53.52 -43.70 21.72
CA LEU A 611 52.07 -43.52 21.78
C LEU A 611 51.70 -42.17 22.40
N GLY A 612 52.41 -41.76 23.46
CA GLY A 612 52.30 -40.45 24.09
C GLY A 612 52.61 -39.31 23.14
N LYS A 613 53.78 -39.28 22.48
CA LYS A 613 54.12 -38.23 21.48
C LYS A 613 53.15 -38.19 20.29
N SER A 614 52.69 -39.36 19.83
CA SER A 614 51.71 -39.46 18.75
C SER A 614 50.34 -38.89 19.17
N SER A 615 49.86 -39.28 20.36
CA SER A 615 48.64 -38.76 20.98
C SER A 615 48.74 -37.26 21.33
N VAL A 616 49.91 -36.78 21.77
CA VAL A 616 50.20 -35.35 21.96
C VAL A 616 50.05 -34.58 20.65
N LYS A 617 50.59 -35.09 19.53
CA LYS A 617 50.37 -34.50 18.19
C LYS A 617 48.89 -34.53 17.79
N HIS A 618 48.24 -35.69 17.86
CA HIS A 618 46.82 -35.84 17.47
C HIS A 618 45.84 -35.05 18.36
N GLY A 619 46.15 -34.87 19.64
CA GLY A 619 45.32 -34.13 20.60
C GLY A 619 45.53 -32.62 20.54
N LEU A 620 46.76 -32.14 20.34
CA LEU A 620 47.02 -30.71 20.12
C LEU A 620 46.61 -30.26 18.71
N THR A 621 46.63 -31.16 17.72
CA THR A 621 46.11 -30.93 16.38
C THR A 621 45.03 -31.96 16.04
N ARG A 622 43.81 -31.73 16.56
CA ARG A 622 42.59 -32.44 16.12
C ARG A 622 42.52 -32.34 14.59
N GLN A 623 42.76 -33.46 13.91
CA GLN A 623 42.85 -33.50 12.45
C GLN A 623 41.58 -32.94 11.80
N HIS A 624 41.75 -32.26 10.66
CA HIS A 624 40.63 -31.96 9.78
C HIS A 624 40.00 -33.27 9.30
N SER A 625 38.68 -33.37 9.37
CA SER A 625 37.95 -34.49 8.77
C SER A 625 38.16 -34.47 7.26
N LYS A 626 38.17 -35.66 6.64
CA LYS A 626 38.14 -35.83 5.19
C LYS A 626 37.01 -34.99 4.55
N PHE A 627 35.87 -34.85 5.23
CA PHE A 627 34.77 -33.98 4.80
C PHE A 627 35.14 -32.49 4.74
N HIS A 628 35.91 -31.98 5.72
CA HIS A 628 36.34 -30.58 5.69
C HIS A 628 37.24 -30.31 4.49
N GLU A 629 38.23 -31.16 4.24
CA GLU A 629 39.18 -30.96 3.14
C GLU A 629 38.53 -31.13 1.77
N HIS A 630 37.66 -32.13 1.60
CA HIS A 630 36.93 -32.39 0.36
C HIS A 630 35.96 -31.25 0.02
N THR A 631 35.09 -30.86 0.97
CA THR A 631 34.12 -29.76 0.79
C THR A 631 34.82 -28.41 0.59
N LYS A 632 35.93 -28.16 1.30
CA LYS A 632 36.75 -26.95 1.10
C LYS A 632 37.37 -26.88 -0.30
N HIS A 633 37.79 -28.01 -0.87
CA HIS A 633 38.29 -28.07 -2.25
C HIS A 633 37.19 -27.61 -3.21
N TYR A 634 36.05 -28.32 -3.22
CA TYR A 634 34.93 -28.03 -4.12
C TYR A 634 34.40 -26.59 -4.00
N ILE A 635 34.26 -26.04 -2.80
CA ILE A 635 33.83 -24.64 -2.63
C ILE A 635 34.87 -23.68 -3.25
N SER A 636 36.16 -23.89 -2.98
CA SER A 636 37.22 -23.03 -3.50
C SER A 636 37.37 -23.12 -5.02
N GLU A 637 37.13 -24.30 -5.58
CA GLU A 637 37.22 -24.65 -7.00
C GLU A 637 35.99 -24.14 -7.77
N SER A 638 34.80 -24.24 -7.17
CA SER A 638 33.55 -23.66 -7.71
C SER A 638 33.62 -22.14 -7.75
N ILE A 639 34.13 -21.48 -6.70
CA ILE A 639 34.29 -20.02 -6.67
C ILE A 639 35.37 -19.57 -7.67
N GLN A 640 36.48 -20.29 -7.80
CA GLN A 640 37.49 -19.98 -8.82
C GLN A 640 36.96 -20.18 -10.24
N THR A 641 36.18 -21.24 -10.48
CA THR A 641 35.51 -21.49 -11.77
C THR A 641 34.53 -20.36 -12.08
N TYR A 642 33.64 -20.02 -11.14
CA TYR A 642 32.69 -18.91 -11.28
C TYR A 642 33.38 -17.57 -11.59
N VAL A 643 34.45 -17.22 -10.86
CA VAL A 643 35.20 -15.98 -11.12
C VAL A 643 35.95 -16.05 -12.46
N SER A 644 36.44 -17.21 -12.90
CA SER A 644 37.06 -17.35 -14.23
C SER A 644 36.06 -17.12 -15.35
N ILE A 645 34.79 -17.52 -15.16
CA ILE A 645 33.69 -17.29 -16.10
C ILE A 645 33.30 -15.80 -16.09
N VAL A 646 32.95 -15.23 -14.94
CA VAL A 646 32.49 -13.83 -14.83
C VAL A 646 33.57 -12.82 -15.23
N ALA A 647 34.84 -13.11 -14.95
CA ALA A 647 35.96 -12.25 -15.33
C ALA A 647 36.48 -12.46 -16.76
N ASN A 648 35.92 -13.38 -17.53
CA ASN A 648 36.15 -13.43 -18.97
C ASN A 648 35.47 -12.21 -19.61
N LYS A 649 36.24 -11.35 -20.29
CA LYS A 649 35.75 -10.10 -20.88
C LYS A 649 34.55 -10.29 -21.81
N PHE A 650 34.49 -11.39 -22.55
CA PHE A 650 33.35 -11.68 -23.42
C PHE A 650 32.07 -11.95 -22.61
N VAL A 651 32.18 -12.76 -21.56
CA VAL A 651 31.07 -13.08 -20.65
C VAL A 651 30.65 -11.84 -19.84
N ALA A 652 31.60 -11.04 -19.35
CA ALA A 652 31.30 -9.78 -18.66
C ALA A 652 30.53 -8.80 -19.57
N MET A 653 30.94 -8.65 -20.84
CA MET A 653 30.21 -7.84 -21.81
C MET A 653 28.81 -8.39 -22.09
N LEU A 654 28.66 -9.71 -22.24
CA LEU A 654 27.36 -10.35 -22.41
C LEU A 654 26.44 -10.14 -21.20
N ILE A 655 26.95 -10.26 -19.98
CA ILE A 655 26.22 -9.99 -18.73
C ILE A 655 25.75 -8.52 -18.67
N VAL A 656 26.59 -7.57 -19.10
CA VAL A 656 26.22 -6.14 -19.16
C VAL A 656 25.18 -5.87 -20.25
N VAL A 657 25.23 -6.54 -21.40
CA VAL A 657 24.17 -6.44 -22.43
C VAL A 657 22.85 -7.02 -21.90
N LEU A 658 22.88 -8.21 -21.29
CA LEU A 658 21.71 -8.83 -20.67
C LEU A 658 21.10 -7.96 -19.57
N TYR A 659 21.94 -7.27 -18.79
CA TYR A 659 21.48 -6.29 -17.80
C TYR A 659 20.72 -5.11 -18.43
N PHE A 660 21.20 -4.55 -19.55
CA PHE A 660 20.47 -3.47 -20.23
C PHE A 660 19.18 -3.96 -20.91
N VAL A 661 19.15 -5.19 -21.42
CA VAL A 661 17.92 -5.83 -21.93
C VAL A 661 16.92 -6.04 -20.79
N TYR A 662 17.36 -6.56 -19.64
CA TYR A 662 16.56 -6.65 -18.41
C TYR A 662 16.01 -5.29 -18.00
N LEU A 663 16.83 -4.25 -17.93
CA LEU A 663 16.40 -2.91 -17.50
C LEU A 663 15.36 -2.31 -18.46
N GLY A 664 15.55 -2.45 -19.78
CA GLY A 664 14.58 -2.00 -20.78
C GLY A 664 13.25 -2.75 -20.67
N MET A 665 13.29 -4.07 -20.48
CA MET A 665 12.11 -4.90 -20.25
C MET A 665 11.38 -4.53 -18.95
N SER A 666 12.11 -4.27 -17.86
CA SER A 666 11.53 -3.85 -16.58
C SER A 666 10.87 -2.47 -16.70
N ILE A 667 11.51 -1.50 -17.35
CA ILE A 667 10.91 -0.17 -17.60
C ILE A 667 9.63 -0.29 -18.44
N TRP A 668 9.63 -1.14 -19.47
CA TRP A 668 8.41 -1.41 -20.25
C TRP A 668 7.29 -2.01 -19.39
N GLY A 669 7.60 -2.98 -18.51
CA GLY A 669 6.64 -3.51 -17.54
C GLY A 669 6.09 -2.44 -16.60
N VAL A 670 6.93 -1.52 -16.09
CA VAL A 670 6.47 -0.37 -15.27
C VAL A 670 5.45 0.48 -16.04
N THR A 671 5.67 0.73 -17.34
CA THR A 671 4.73 1.50 -18.19
C THR A 671 3.45 0.76 -18.56
N GLN A 672 3.27 -0.49 -18.11
CA GLN A 672 2.07 -1.32 -18.35
C GLN A 672 1.37 -1.72 -17.04
N MET A 673 1.77 -1.16 -15.90
CA MET A 673 1.19 -1.47 -14.60
C MET A 673 -0.08 -0.64 -14.35
N GLU A 674 -1.25 -1.28 -14.39
CA GLU A 674 -2.52 -0.64 -14.05
C GLU A 674 -2.58 -0.26 -12.56
N VAL A 675 -3.12 0.92 -12.26
CA VAL A 675 -3.36 1.39 -10.89
C VAL A 675 -4.78 1.01 -10.51
N LYS A 676 -4.94 0.09 -9.55
CA LYS A 676 -6.24 -0.51 -9.27
C LYS A 676 -6.33 -0.99 -7.84
N LEU A 677 -7.22 -0.33 -7.09
CA LEU A 677 -7.65 -0.76 -5.77
C LEU A 677 -9.02 -1.42 -5.89
N SER A 678 -9.09 -2.72 -5.62
CA SER A 678 -10.33 -3.46 -5.45
C SER A 678 -10.48 -3.90 -4.00
N ILE A 679 -11.65 -3.61 -3.41
CA ILE A 679 -11.96 -3.97 -2.02
C ILE A 679 -11.85 -5.50 -1.82
N GLN A 680 -12.07 -6.28 -2.90
CA GLN A 680 -11.85 -7.73 -2.94
C GLN A 680 -10.47 -8.17 -2.45
N GLN A 681 -9.42 -7.36 -2.64
CA GLN A 681 -8.04 -7.72 -2.31
C GLN A 681 -7.79 -7.81 -0.79
N LEU A 682 -8.67 -7.21 0.03
CA LEU A 682 -8.55 -7.17 1.49
C LEU A 682 -9.23 -8.36 2.19
N PHE A 683 -10.10 -9.11 1.49
CA PHE A 683 -10.89 -10.21 2.05
C PHE A 683 -10.30 -11.60 1.77
N THR A 684 -10.72 -12.59 2.56
CA THR A 684 -10.46 -14.00 2.27
C THR A 684 -11.30 -14.50 1.09
N SER A 685 -10.78 -15.49 0.36
CA SER A 685 -11.41 -15.99 -0.89
C SER A 685 -12.80 -16.62 -0.71
N ASP A 686 -13.23 -16.87 0.52
CA ASP A 686 -14.57 -17.37 0.90
C ASP A 686 -15.55 -16.25 1.32
N SER A 687 -15.13 -14.99 1.37
CA SER A 687 -15.94 -13.89 1.91
C SER A 687 -17.18 -13.60 1.03
N PRO A 688 -18.40 -13.54 1.61
CA PRO A 688 -19.60 -13.14 0.89
C PRO A 688 -19.51 -11.74 0.24
N LEU A 689 -18.63 -10.87 0.76
CA LEU A 689 -18.43 -9.53 0.22
C LEU A 689 -17.80 -9.53 -1.18
N LEU A 690 -17.08 -10.59 -1.56
CA LEU A 690 -16.58 -10.75 -2.93
C LEU A 690 -17.73 -10.85 -3.93
N LYS A 691 -18.80 -11.59 -3.58
CA LYS A 691 -19.99 -11.69 -4.43
C LYS A 691 -20.82 -10.41 -4.40
N VAL A 692 -20.85 -9.67 -3.29
CA VAL A 692 -21.46 -8.32 -3.26
C VAL A 692 -20.76 -7.39 -4.25
N ASP A 693 -19.43 -7.33 -4.26
CA ASP A 693 -18.69 -6.45 -5.16
C ASP A 693 -18.89 -6.84 -6.64
N GLU A 694 -18.86 -8.14 -6.95
CA GLU A 694 -19.18 -8.67 -8.29
C GLU A 694 -20.59 -8.24 -8.74
N LEU A 695 -21.60 -8.34 -7.86
CA LEU A 695 -22.98 -7.93 -8.14
C LEU A 695 -23.13 -6.41 -8.27
N ARG A 696 -22.43 -5.61 -7.44
CA ARG A 696 -22.43 -4.14 -7.53
C ARG A 696 -21.81 -3.67 -8.84
N VAL A 697 -20.63 -4.16 -9.20
CA VAL A 697 -19.93 -3.77 -10.43
C VAL A 697 -20.61 -4.34 -11.68
N GLY A 698 -21.18 -5.55 -11.61
CA GLY A 698 -21.90 -6.18 -12.71
C GLY A 698 -23.26 -5.54 -13.00
N TYR A 699 -24.06 -5.27 -11.97
CA TYR A 699 -25.47 -4.88 -12.11
C TYR A 699 -25.83 -3.51 -11.55
N GLN A 700 -25.27 -3.06 -10.43
CA GLN A 700 -25.63 -1.76 -9.82
C GLN A 700 -25.02 -0.58 -10.58
N VAL A 701 -23.69 -0.46 -10.55
CA VAL A 701 -22.91 0.68 -11.05
C VAL A 701 -23.21 1.07 -12.51
N PRO A 702 -23.29 0.14 -13.50
CA PRO A 702 -23.53 0.52 -14.89
C PRO A 702 -24.97 0.97 -15.18
N HIS A 703 -25.95 0.58 -14.36
CA HIS A 703 -27.37 0.97 -14.56
C HIS A 703 -27.72 2.25 -13.80
N PHE A 704 -27.26 2.38 -12.56
CA PHE A 704 -27.58 3.51 -11.70
C PHE A 704 -26.49 3.74 -10.64
N MET A 705 -25.55 4.62 -10.96
CA MET A 705 -24.59 5.21 -10.03
C MET A 705 -25.11 6.58 -9.60
N SER A 706 -25.37 6.80 -8.30
CA SER A 706 -25.94 8.06 -7.80
C SER A 706 -24.90 8.97 -7.14
N SER A 707 -24.85 10.23 -7.59
CA SER A 707 -24.18 11.33 -6.88
C SER A 707 -25.13 11.94 -5.84
N THR A 708 -24.67 12.17 -4.61
CA THR A 708 -25.42 12.87 -3.56
C THR A 708 -24.87 14.28 -3.39
N VAL A 709 -25.65 15.32 -3.64
CA VAL A 709 -25.20 16.71 -3.52
C VAL A 709 -25.88 17.38 -2.33
N LEU A 710 -25.08 17.71 -1.31
CA LEU A 710 -25.52 18.38 -0.09
C LEU A 710 -25.37 19.90 -0.23
N VAL A 711 -26.39 20.65 0.18
CA VAL A 711 -26.47 22.11 0.10
C VAL A 711 -26.65 22.67 1.51
N PHE A 712 -25.60 23.28 2.07
CA PHE A 712 -25.55 23.75 3.46
C PHE A 712 -25.98 25.20 3.67
N ASN A 713 -26.13 25.98 2.59
CA ASN A 713 -26.65 27.35 2.65
C ASN A 713 -27.57 27.63 1.45
N PRO A 714 -28.73 26.95 1.35
CA PRO A 714 -29.67 27.19 0.26
C PRO A 714 -30.21 28.63 0.32
N GLY A 715 -30.44 29.16 1.53
CA GLY A 715 -31.02 30.48 1.78
C GLY A 715 -32.47 30.57 1.30
N ASN A 716 -33.00 31.80 1.21
CA ASN A 716 -34.38 32.02 0.81
C ASN A 716 -34.62 31.62 -0.66
N LEU A 717 -35.19 30.43 -0.89
CA LEU A 717 -35.57 29.97 -2.24
C LEU A 717 -36.88 30.60 -2.75
N SER A 718 -37.56 31.41 -1.93
CA SER A 718 -38.71 32.24 -2.36
C SER A 718 -38.28 33.44 -3.22
N ASP A 719 -36.98 33.69 -3.36
CA ASP A 719 -36.40 34.63 -4.32
C ASP A 719 -36.27 33.94 -5.70
N PRO A 720 -36.96 34.41 -6.76
CA PRO A 720 -36.96 33.75 -8.06
C PRO A 720 -35.59 33.75 -8.75
N GLU A 721 -34.70 34.72 -8.48
CA GLU A 721 -33.32 34.67 -9.00
C GLU A 721 -32.53 33.54 -8.35
N ARG A 722 -32.69 33.38 -7.02
CA ARG A 722 -32.00 32.36 -6.24
C ARG A 722 -32.53 30.96 -6.54
N LEU A 723 -33.84 30.83 -6.76
CA LEU A 723 -34.48 29.61 -7.26
C LEU A 723 -33.99 29.25 -8.67
N ALA A 724 -33.97 30.21 -9.60
CA ALA A 724 -33.45 29.99 -10.95
C ALA A 724 -31.97 29.54 -10.96
N LYS A 725 -31.15 30.12 -10.06
CA LYS A 725 -29.75 29.70 -9.86
C LYS A 725 -29.62 28.27 -9.33
N MET A 726 -30.49 27.87 -8.39
CA MET A 726 -30.53 26.49 -7.87
C MET A 726 -30.99 25.50 -8.95
N ASN A 727 -32.06 25.83 -9.68
CA ASN A 727 -32.57 25.00 -10.78
C ASN A 727 -31.53 24.86 -11.89
N LYS A 728 -30.75 25.92 -12.20
CA LYS A 728 -29.63 25.85 -13.13
C LYS A 728 -28.48 24.96 -12.62
N PHE A 729 -28.16 25.00 -11.32
CA PHE A 729 -27.15 24.12 -10.72
C PHE A 729 -27.53 22.64 -10.85
N VAL A 730 -28.79 22.31 -10.59
CA VAL A 730 -29.33 20.95 -10.80
C VAL A 730 -29.28 20.58 -12.30
N ALA A 731 -29.71 21.49 -13.19
CA ALA A 731 -29.71 21.26 -14.64
C ALA A 731 -28.30 21.07 -15.23
N GLU A 732 -27.27 21.75 -14.72
CA GLU A 732 -25.88 21.54 -15.16
C GLU A 732 -25.33 20.16 -14.76
N LEU A 733 -25.79 19.56 -13.65
CA LEU A 733 -25.49 18.17 -13.29
C LEU A 733 -26.29 17.17 -14.14
N GLU A 734 -27.54 17.50 -14.47
CA GLU A 734 -28.41 16.70 -15.34
C GLU A 734 -27.95 16.69 -16.81
N ALA A 735 -27.20 17.71 -17.24
CA ALA A 735 -26.64 17.83 -18.59
C ALA A 735 -25.31 17.05 -18.80
N ILE A 736 -24.78 16.37 -17.77
CA ILE A 736 -23.59 15.52 -17.90
C ILE A 736 -23.91 14.27 -18.73
N ASN A 737 -23.01 13.91 -19.66
CA ASN A 737 -23.12 12.70 -20.48
C ASN A 737 -23.30 11.43 -19.63
N GLY A 738 -24.35 10.66 -19.90
CA GLY A 738 -24.71 9.46 -19.13
C GLY A 738 -25.50 9.77 -17.85
N SER A 739 -25.95 11.00 -17.62
CA SER A 739 -26.99 11.29 -16.63
C SER A 739 -28.36 10.78 -17.12
N TRP A 740 -29.18 10.30 -16.20
CA TRP A 740 -30.60 10.00 -16.44
C TRP A 740 -31.47 11.27 -16.58
N GLY A 741 -30.86 12.47 -16.53
CA GLY A 741 -31.54 13.76 -16.66
C GLY A 741 -32.54 14.03 -15.53
N PRO A 742 -33.56 14.88 -15.75
CA PRO A 742 -34.57 15.22 -14.75
C PRO A 742 -35.30 14.02 -14.12
N ILE A 743 -35.44 12.92 -14.88
CA ILE A 743 -36.07 11.67 -14.45
C ILE A 743 -35.24 10.92 -13.40
N GLY A 744 -33.91 11.03 -13.47
CA GLY A 744 -32.99 10.37 -12.53
C GLY A 744 -32.59 11.22 -11.33
N THR A 745 -33.12 12.43 -11.18
CA THR A 745 -32.81 13.32 -10.06
C THR A 745 -33.96 13.40 -9.06
N LYS A 746 -33.73 12.90 -7.84
CA LYS A 746 -34.58 13.24 -6.69
C LYS A 746 -34.21 14.64 -6.18
N TYR A 747 -35.04 15.63 -6.51
CA TYR A 747 -34.91 17.03 -6.10
C TYR A 747 -36.27 17.60 -5.66
N PHE A 748 -36.42 17.83 -4.34
CA PHE A 748 -37.70 18.11 -3.69
C PHE A 748 -38.47 19.32 -4.22
N VAL A 749 -37.77 20.31 -4.77
CA VAL A 749 -38.37 21.57 -5.23
C VAL A 749 -39.34 21.34 -6.39
N ARG A 750 -39.11 20.31 -7.23
CA ARG A 750 -40.05 19.92 -8.29
C ARG A 750 -41.39 19.46 -7.71
N ASP A 751 -41.34 18.54 -6.75
CA ASP A 751 -42.52 18.02 -6.05
C ASP A 751 -43.21 19.09 -5.20
N PHE A 752 -42.45 20.07 -4.69
CA PHE A 752 -42.97 21.18 -3.88
C PHE A 752 -43.69 22.24 -4.73
N ILE A 753 -43.12 22.64 -5.88
CA ILE A 753 -43.82 23.52 -6.84
C ILE A 753 -45.09 22.82 -7.36
N ALA A 754 -45.04 21.51 -7.62
CA ALA A 754 -46.21 20.70 -7.99
C ALA A 754 -47.22 20.47 -6.83
N TYR A 755 -46.89 20.87 -5.60
CA TYR A 755 -47.81 20.93 -4.46
C TYR A 755 -48.43 22.32 -4.29
N GLU A 756 -47.68 23.40 -4.58
CA GLU A 756 -48.22 24.77 -4.59
C GLU A 756 -49.17 25.02 -5.78
N LEU A 757 -48.82 24.54 -6.99
CA LEU A 757 -49.66 24.62 -8.21
C LEU A 757 -50.88 23.66 -8.17
N ARG A 758 -51.45 23.41 -6.99
CA ARG A 758 -52.51 22.40 -6.78
C ARG A 758 -53.80 22.92 -6.17
N ASP A 759 -53.91 24.24 -6.00
CA ASP A 759 -55.21 24.92 -5.93
C ASP A 759 -55.78 25.03 -7.37
N GLU A 760 -57.07 24.73 -7.54
CA GLU A 760 -57.64 24.39 -8.85
C GLU A 760 -57.70 25.59 -9.84
N ASP A 761 -57.81 26.83 -9.33
CA ASP A 761 -57.93 28.06 -10.12
C ASP A 761 -56.66 28.38 -10.96
N ASP A 762 -55.46 28.09 -10.45
CA ASP A 762 -54.21 28.38 -11.15
C ASP A 762 -53.90 27.35 -12.25
N LEU A 763 -54.32 26.09 -12.07
CA LEU A 763 -54.01 25.00 -12.99
C LEU A 763 -54.77 25.11 -14.32
N GLU A 764 -56.04 25.53 -14.31
CA GLU A 764 -56.77 25.86 -15.54
C GLU A 764 -56.16 27.08 -16.25
N SER A 765 -55.62 28.04 -15.50
CA SER A 765 -54.97 29.25 -16.03
C SER A 765 -53.68 28.94 -16.79
N GLU A 766 -52.77 28.12 -16.22
CA GLU A 766 -51.56 27.66 -16.94
C GLU A 766 -51.90 26.76 -18.14
N LEU A 767 -52.89 25.87 -18.02
CA LEU A 767 -53.33 25.03 -19.15
C LEU A 767 -53.90 25.86 -20.31
N ALA A 768 -54.71 26.88 -20.01
CA ALA A 768 -55.21 27.81 -21.03
C ALA A 768 -54.08 28.64 -21.67
N ALA A 769 -53.06 29.03 -20.90
CA ALA A 769 -51.90 29.75 -21.42
C ALA A 769 -50.99 28.87 -22.31
N LEU A 770 -50.95 27.56 -22.07
CA LEU A 770 -50.19 26.59 -22.88
C LEU A 770 -50.87 26.23 -24.21
N ASP A 771 -52.21 26.18 -24.25
CA ASP A 771 -52.98 25.91 -25.47
C ASP A 771 -53.08 27.16 -26.38
N ALA A 772 -53.03 28.36 -25.78
CA ALA A 772 -53.06 29.66 -26.48
C ALA A 772 -51.69 30.08 -27.06
N GLY A 773 -51.08 29.24 -27.89
CA GLY A 773 -49.78 29.50 -28.53
C GLY A 773 -49.79 30.71 -29.49
N VAL A 774 -49.40 31.89 -29.01
CA VAL A 774 -49.39 33.16 -29.77
C VAL A 774 -48.06 33.91 -29.64
N GLU A 775 -47.51 34.35 -30.78
CA GLU A 775 -46.26 35.13 -30.85
C GLU A 775 -46.43 36.59 -30.40
N SER A 776 -45.37 37.17 -29.85
CA SER A 776 -45.39 38.54 -29.30
C SER A 776 -45.26 39.62 -30.37
N THR A 777 -46.30 40.44 -30.58
CA THR A 777 -46.15 41.78 -31.19
C THR A 777 -46.88 42.88 -30.43
N THR A 778 -46.18 44.00 -30.25
CA THR A 778 -46.54 45.17 -29.42
C THR A 778 -47.65 46.04 -30.01
N SER A 779 -48.49 46.64 -29.15
CA SER A 779 -48.57 48.11 -28.97
C SER A 779 -49.59 48.48 -27.87
N ALA A 780 -49.56 49.72 -27.38
CA ALA A 780 -50.31 50.15 -26.18
C ALA A 780 -51.15 51.41 -26.43
N ALA A 781 -52.28 51.55 -25.73
CA ALA A 781 -52.74 52.82 -25.12
C ALA A 781 -54.06 52.68 -24.32
N GLY A 782 -54.10 53.28 -23.12
CA GLY A 782 -55.27 54.00 -22.60
C GLY A 782 -56.11 53.38 -21.47
N GLY A 783 -56.31 54.14 -20.38
CA GLY A 783 -57.64 54.19 -19.74
C GLY A 783 -57.84 53.77 -18.28
N GLY A 784 -56.99 54.22 -17.35
CA GLY A 784 -57.22 54.42 -15.91
C GLY A 784 -58.43 53.84 -15.13
N GLY A 785 -58.11 53.14 -14.04
CA GLY A 785 -58.71 53.35 -12.70
C GLY A 785 -59.89 52.48 -12.27
N ASP A 786 -59.61 51.43 -11.49
CA ASP A 786 -59.88 51.43 -10.03
C ASP A 786 -59.17 50.23 -9.35
N ASP A 787 -59.11 50.21 -8.02
CA ASP A 787 -58.34 49.23 -7.24
C ASP A 787 -59.00 47.83 -7.17
N THR A 788 -58.44 46.83 -7.84
CA THR A 788 -58.29 45.43 -7.33
C THR A 788 -57.52 44.52 -8.29
N ALA A 789 -57.01 43.40 -7.74
CA ALA A 789 -56.39 42.26 -8.42
C ALA A 789 -54.97 42.42 -9.03
N MET A 790 -54.28 41.28 -9.03
CA MET A 790 -52.87 40.99 -9.33
C MET A 790 -52.19 41.77 -10.47
N ALA A 791 -50.95 42.23 -10.20
CA ALA A 791 -50.02 42.68 -11.23
C ALA A 791 -49.36 41.47 -11.94
N LEU A 792 -49.82 41.16 -13.16
CA LEU A 792 -49.33 40.04 -13.96
C LEU A 792 -48.04 40.38 -14.74
N THR A 793 -46.87 40.27 -14.09
CA THR A 793 -45.53 40.35 -14.68
C THR A 793 -44.56 39.52 -13.83
N THR A 794 -43.69 38.63 -14.32
CA THR A 794 -43.30 38.25 -15.69
C THR A 794 -42.66 36.85 -15.67
N GLN A 795 -42.85 36.07 -16.74
CA GLN A 795 -42.09 34.87 -17.16
C GLN A 795 -41.02 34.31 -16.18
N THR A 796 -41.32 33.21 -15.49
CA THR A 796 -40.31 32.27 -14.99
C THR A 796 -40.73 30.81 -15.24
N PRO A 797 -39.85 29.93 -15.74
CA PRO A 797 -40.10 28.48 -15.79
C PRO A 797 -39.92 27.81 -14.40
N ASN A 798 -40.12 28.60 -13.34
CA ASN A 798 -40.14 28.21 -11.95
C ASN A 798 -41.43 28.84 -11.41
N GLY A 799 -42.34 28.03 -10.87
CA GLY A 799 -43.56 28.52 -10.23
C GLY A 799 -43.27 29.23 -8.90
N PRO A 800 -44.31 29.52 -8.11
CA PRO A 800 -44.13 30.03 -6.75
C PRO A 800 -43.30 29.04 -5.90
N PHE A 801 -42.62 29.59 -4.91
CA PHE A 801 -41.98 28.83 -3.83
C PHE A 801 -42.18 29.63 -2.54
N ARG A 802 -42.98 29.09 -1.62
CA ARG A 802 -43.35 29.75 -0.36
C ARG A 802 -42.75 28.98 0.80
N GLU A 803 -41.62 29.47 1.32
CA GLU A 803 -40.89 28.81 2.41
C GLU A 803 -41.75 28.54 3.67
N GLU A 804 -42.84 29.28 3.87
CA GLU A 804 -43.86 29.05 4.90
C GLU A 804 -44.61 27.70 4.75
N ASP A 805 -44.97 27.32 3.53
CA ASP A 805 -45.78 26.13 3.23
C ASP A 805 -44.94 24.83 3.19
N LEU A 806 -43.62 24.94 3.19
CA LEU A 806 -42.70 23.81 3.31
C LEU A 806 -42.93 22.99 4.60
N ARG A 807 -43.37 23.65 5.69
CA ARG A 807 -43.81 22.99 6.93
C ARG A 807 -45.17 22.28 6.81
N ALA A 808 -45.99 22.57 5.80
CA ALA A 808 -47.21 21.84 5.49
C ALA A 808 -46.91 20.65 4.55
N PHE A 809 -46.18 20.89 3.46
CA PHE A 809 -45.69 19.87 2.52
C PHE A 809 -44.96 18.71 3.22
N LEU A 810 -44.05 19.00 4.16
CA LEU A 810 -43.35 17.94 4.91
C LEU A 810 -44.24 17.15 5.88
N ARG A 811 -45.46 17.60 6.19
CA ARG A 811 -46.45 16.85 6.98
C ARG A 811 -47.46 16.11 6.10
N TRP A 812 -47.54 16.42 4.81
CA TRP A 812 -48.47 15.81 3.88
C TRP A 812 -48.02 14.36 3.54
N PRO A 813 -48.92 13.34 3.54
CA PRO A 813 -48.51 11.93 3.59
C PRO A 813 -47.71 11.41 2.39
N GLU A 814 -47.96 11.99 1.22
CA GLU A 814 -47.30 11.68 -0.06
C GLU A 814 -45.85 12.18 -0.09
N SER A 815 -45.61 13.40 0.37
CA SER A 815 -44.30 14.09 0.42
C SER A 815 -43.50 13.82 1.70
N GLU A 816 -44.01 12.97 2.60
CA GLU A 816 -43.35 12.61 3.86
C GLU A 816 -41.94 12.03 3.68
N GLU A 817 -41.60 11.42 2.53
CA GLU A 817 -40.23 10.94 2.30
C GLU A 817 -39.19 12.07 2.27
N TRP A 818 -39.58 13.29 1.90
CA TRP A 818 -38.70 14.46 1.86
C TRP A 818 -38.21 14.90 3.25
N LYS A 819 -38.83 14.43 4.36
CA LYS A 819 -38.32 14.62 5.74
C LYS A 819 -36.89 14.10 5.94
N ALA A 820 -36.47 13.11 5.14
CA ALA A 820 -35.11 12.56 5.19
C ALA A 820 -34.08 13.43 4.45
N TYR A 821 -34.53 14.23 3.48
CA TYR A 821 -33.68 14.99 2.55
C TYR A 821 -33.53 16.46 2.95
N ILE A 822 -34.43 16.97 3.81
CA ILE A 822 -34.55 18.38 4.19
C ILE A 822 -34.34 18.53 5.69
N ARG A 823 -33.58 19.55 6.09
CA ARG A 823 -33.53 20.07 7.46
C ARG A 823 -34.09 21.49 7.47
N LEU A 824 -35.08 21.70 8.33
CA LEU A 824 -35.57 23.03 8.67
C LEU A 824 -34.92 23.48 9.96
N ASP A 825 -34.71 24.78 10.10
CA ASP A 825 -34.41 25.39 11.39
C ASP A 825 -35.60 25.19 12.35
N ASN A 826 -35.30 24.89 13.60
CA ASN A 826 -36.32 24.72 14.63
C ASN A 826 -37.00 26.05 14.96
N ASP A 827 -36.22 27.13 15.06
CA ASP A 827 -36.66 28.41 15.59
C ASP A 827 -37.43 29.22 14.54
N THR A 828 -36.83 29.47 13.37
CA THR A 828 -37.47 30.21 12.27
C THR A 828 -38.36 29.34 11.37
N GLY A 829 -38.14 28.03 11.33
CA GLY A 829 -38.85 27.12 10.41
C GLY A 829 -38.38 27.12 8.97
N ARG A 830 -37.37 27.93 8.63
CA ARG A 830 -36.81 28.09 7.29
C ARG A 830 -35.91 26.92 6.90
N LEU A 831 -35.58 26.84 5.63
CA LEU A 831 -34.73 25.80 5.05
C LEU A 831 -33.26 25.99 5.49
N GLU A 832 -32.82 25.23 6.49
CA GLU A 832 -31.42 25.23 6.96
C GLU A 832 -30.50 24.64 5.88
N ARG A 833 -30.85 23.46 5.36
CA ARG A 833 -30.05 22.67 4.41
C ARG A 833 -30.84 21.51 3.83
N PHE A 834 -30.44 21.04 2.66
CA PHE A 834 -31.00 19.83 2.06
C PHE A 834 -29.93 19.06 1.26
N PHE A 835 -30.27 17.87 0.77
CA PHE A 835 -29.52 17.23 -0.31
C PHE A 835 -30.45 16.73 -1.42
N PHE A 836 -29.90 16.57 -2.62
CA PHE A 836 -30.55 15.94 -3.77
C PHE A 836 -29.65 14.83 -4.33
N THR A 837 -30.23 13.89 -5.08
CA THR A 837 -29.45 12.78 -5.68
C THR A 837 -29.73 12.65 -7.17
N THR A 838 -28.69 12.71 -8.00
CA THR A 838 -28.77 12.53 -9.47
C THR A 838 -28.15 11.19 -9.86
N GLY A 839 -28.87 10.41 -10.67
CA GLY A 839 -28.44 9.10 -11.17
C GLY A 839 -27.76 9.15 -12.54
N TYR A 840 -26.74 8.32 -12.72
CA TYR A 840 -25.94 8.18 -13.93
C TYR A 840 -25.84 6.70 -14.37
N HIS A 841 -25.59 6.45 -15.65
CA HIS A 841 -25.49 5.13 -16.26
C HIS A 841 -24.37 5.04 -17.30
N GLY A 842 -23.97 3.82 -17.65
CA GLY A 842 -23.00 3.51 -18.69
C GLY A 842 -22.05 2.36 -18.31
N ASP A 843 -21.82 1.43 -19.23
CA ASP A 843 -20.93 0.28 -19.02
C ASP A 843 -19.48 0.67 -18.69
N GLN A 844 -19.02 1.82 -19.20
CA GLN A 844 -17.68 2.37 -18.91
C GLN A 844 -17.47 2.62 -17.40
N LEU A 845 -18.54 2.87 -16.63
CA LEU A 845 -18.49 3.06 -15.18
C LEU A 845 -18.07 1.79 -14.41
N LYS A 846 -17.99 0.63 -15.07
CA LYS A 846 -17.36 -0.57 -14.50
C LYS A 846 -15.88 -0.31 -14.17
N ILE A 847 -15.21 0.56 -14.93
CA ILE A 847 -13.78 0.90 -14.78
C ILE A 847 -13.61 2.02 -13.74
N TRP A 848 -12.63 1.87 -12.84
CA TRP A 848 -12.38 2.83 -11.75
C TRP A 848 -11.93 4.22 -12.24
N THR A 849 -11.15 4.31 -13.32
CA THR A 849 -10.72 5.60 -13.90
C THR A 849 -11.90 6.44 -14.35
N GLU A 850 -12.90 5.83 -14.99
CA GLU A 850 -14.10 6.51 -15.48
C GLU A 850 -14.97 7.02 -14.33
N ARG A 851 -15.06 6.27 -13.21
CA ARG A 851 -15.68 6.78 -11.97
C ARG A 851 -14.92 7.97 -11.40
N GLY A 852 -13.58 7.96 -11.46
CA GLY A 852 -12.73 9.08 -11.05
C GLY A 852 -12.96 10.33 -11.90
N HIS A 853 -13.01 10.17 -13.23
CA HIS A 853 -13.34 11.25 -14.16
C HIS A 853 -14.74 11.81 -13.91
N MET A 854 -15.74 10.95 -13.71
CA MET A 854 -17.12 11.34 -13.40
C MET A 854 -17.24 12.08 -12.05
N LEU A 855 -16.61 11.56 -10.99
CA LEU A 855 -16.55 12.22 -9.67
C LEU A 855 -15.89 13.61 -9.76
N ASN A 856 -14.82 13.74 -10.53
CA ASN A 856 -14.14 15.01 -10.72
C ASN A 856 -14.96 16.01 -11.57
N GLN A 857 -15.83 15.55 -12.48
CA GLN A 857 -16.84 16.40 -13.14
C GLN A 857 -17.90 16.90 -12.14
N TRP A 858 -18.47 16.02 -11.31
CA TRP A 858 -19.41 16.43 -10.26
C TRP A 858 -18.79 17.47 -9.31
N ARG A 859 -17.57 17.20 -8.84
CA ARG A 859 -16.80 18.10 -7.97
C ARG A 859 -16.57 19.47 -8.62
N ALA A 860 -16.29 19.53 -9.93
CA ALA A 860 -16.07 20.78 -10.63
C ALA A 860 -17.35 21.66 -10.71
N ILE A 861 -18.51 21.06 -10.99
CA ILE A 861 -19.79 21.80 -11.04
C ILE A 861 -20.20 22.23 -9.62
N VAL A 862 -20.08 21.35 -8.63
CA VAL A 862 -20.41 21.67 -7.23
C VAL A 862 -19.50 22.76 -6.67
N ASP A 863 -18.18 22.72 -6.96
CA ASP A 863 -17.23 23.76 -6.55
C ASP A 863 -17.55 25.13 -7.15
N LYS A 864 -17.95 25.17 -8.42
CA LYS A 864 -18.38 26.39 -9.12
C LYS A 864 -19.49 27.08 -8.33
N TYR A 865 -20.60 26.37 -8.08
CA TYR A 865 -21.76 26.93 -7.39
C TYR A 865 -21.55 27.17 -5.89
N ALA A 866 -20.77 26.32 -5.21
CA ALA A 866 -20.43 26.52 -3.81
C ALA A 866 -19.63 27.82 -3.58
N LYS A 867 -18.81 28.24 -4.55
CA LYS A 867 -17.96 29.44 -4.49
C LYS A 867 -18.60 30.68 -5.10
N SER A 868 -19.36 30.56 -6.20
CA SER A 868 -19.92 31.73 -6.90
C SER A 868 -21.22 32.24 -6.30
N GLU A 869 -22.10 31.35 -5.82
CA GLU A 869 -23.43 31.68 -5.29
C GLU A 869 -23.54 31.46 -3.77
N ASN A 870 -22.42 31.17 -3.10
CA ASN A 870 -22.32 30.95 -1.65
C ASN A 870 -23.22 29.84 -1.07
N PHE A 871 -23.69 28.90 -1.90
CA PHE A 871 -24.53 27.77 -1.49
C PHE A 871 -23.86 26.78 -0.52
N ASN A 872 -22.53 26.88 -0.32
CA ASN A 872 -21.72 26.00 0.53
C ASN A 872 -21.93 24.50 0.24
N ALA A 873 -22.12 24.16 -1.04
CA ALA A 873 -22.45 22.80 -1.46
C ALA A 873 -21.23 21.85 -1.44
N SER A 874 -21.49 20.55 -1.33
CA SER A 874 -20.48 19.48 -1.43
C SER A 874 -21.10 18.20 -2.00
N VAL A 875 -20.37 17.48 -2.84
CA VAL A 875 -20.76 16.17 -3.37
C VAL A 875 -20.28 15.06 -2.44
N TYR A 876 -21.09 14.01 -2.29
CA TYR A 876 -20.76 12.77 -1.62
C TYR A 876 -21.07 11.57 -2.54
N TYR A 877 -20.18 10.57 -2.51
CA TYR A 877 -20.30 9.31 -3.22
C TYR A 877 -19.53 8.23 -2.46
N ASP A 878 -20.11 7.04 -2.28
CA ASP A 878 -19.58 6.04 -1.34
C ASP A 878 -18.16 5.57 -1.68
N ASP A 879 -17.87 5.31 -2.97
CA ASP A 879 -16.56 4.80 -3.38
C ASP A 879 -15.50 5.94 -3.51
N SER A 880 -15.84 7.21 -3.23
CA SER A 880 -14.94 8.38 -3.39
C SER A 880 -13.63 8.28 -2.61
N ILE A 881 -13.66 7.66 -1.43
CA ILE A 881 -12.50 7.44 -0.55
C ILE A 881 -11.44 6.56 -1.24
N PHE A 882 -11.86 5.63 -2.10
CA PHE A 882 -10.95 4.78 -2.88
C PHE A 882 -10.44 5.49 -4.13
N LEU A 883 -11.26 6.33 -4.76
CA LEU A 883 -10.88 7.13 -5.93
C LEU A 883 -9.78 8.16 -5.57
N ASP A 884 -9.97 8.92 -4.49
CA ASP A 884 -8.95 9.84 -3.96
C ASP A 884 -7.62 9.12 -3.63
N LEU A 885 -7.66 7.83 -3.27
CA LEU A 885 -6.46 7.04 -3.00
C LEU A 885 -5.79 6.57 -4.30
N ILE A 886 -6.57 6.10 -5.29
CA ILE A 886 -6.09 5.68 -6.61
C ILE A 886 -5.29 6.79 -7.30
N ASP A 887 -5.82 8.02 -7.31
CA ASP A 887 -5.16 9.16 -7.95
C ASP A 887 -3.81 9.54 -7.30
N ASN A 888 -3.63 9.29 -6.01
CA ASN A 888 -2.40 9.63 -5.27
C ASN A 888 -1.34 8.52 -5.28
N MET A 889 -1.73 7.24 -5.37
CA MET A 889 -0.80 6.09 -5.22
C MET A 889 0.48 6.15 -6.07
N PRO A 890 0.46 6.53 -7.37
CA PRO A 890 1.67 6.58 -8.19
C PRO A 890 2.66 7.67 -7.74
N ILE A 891 2.13 8.79 -7.25
CA ILE A 891 2.91 9.93 -6.77
C ILE A 891 3.56 9.59 -5.43
N ASP A 892 2.79 9.05 -4.48
CA ASP A 892 3.27 8.55 -3.19
C ASP A 892 4.36 7.48 -3.39
N THR A 893 4.12 6.49 -4.27
CA THR A 893 5.09 5.43 -4.59
C THR A 893 6.42 6.02 -5.08
N LEU A 894 6.37 6.96 -6.02
CA LEU A 894 7.57 7.58 -6.58
C LEU A 894 8.32 8.43 -5.54
N GLN A 895 7.60 9.18 -4.70
CA GLN A 895 8.20 9.97 -3.61
C GLN A 895 8.88 9.08 -2.57
N SER A 896 8.22 8.01 -2.12
CA SER A 896 8.78 7.04 -1.17
C SER A 896 10.03 6.37 -1.72
N VAL A 897 10.01 5.89 -2.98
CA VAL A 897 11.18 5.29 -3.64
C VAL A 897 12.36 6.26 -3.68
N ILE A 898 12.15 7.51 -4.12
CA ILE A 898 13.21 8.51 -4.23
C ILE A 898 13.76 8.89 -2.84
N GLY A 899 12.88 9.11 -1.86
CA GLY A 899 13.28 9.40 -0.48
C GLY A 899 14.13 8.29 0.12
N THR A 900 13.66 7.04 0.03
CA THR A 900 14.40 5.86 0.51
C THR A 900 15.76 5.72 -0.17
N LEU A 901 15.85 5.88 -1.50
CA LEU A 901 17.13 5.82 -2.23
C LEU A 901 18.11 6.92 -1.79
N LEU A 902 17.64 8.14 -1.51
CA LEU A 902 18.48 9.24 -1.01
C LEU A 902 18.99 8.96 0.41
N CYS A 903 18.12 8.50 1.32
CA CYS A 903 18.50 8.10 2.68
C CYS A 903 19.51 6.94 2.68
N MET A 904 19.31 5.93 1.82
CA MET A 904 20.25 4.82 1.65
C MET A 904 21.59 5.27 1.08
N GLY A 905 21.58 6.17 0.09
CA GLY A 905 22.79 6.78 -0.45
C GLY A 905 23.60 7.52 0.63
N PHE A 906 22.91 8.24 1.53
CA PHE A 906 23.52 8.91 2.67
C PHE A 906 24.13 7.93 3.68
N VAL A 907 23.42 6.86 4.08
CA VAL A 907 23.97 5.82 4.97
C VAL A 907 25.18 5.15 4.31
N CYS A 908 25.07 4.74 3.05
CA CYS A 908 26.17 4.13 2.31
C CYS A 908 27.38 5.06 2.23
N PHE A 909 27.19 6.37 2.01
CA PHE A 909 28.28 7.35 2.01
C PHE A 909 29.00 7.43 3.35
N LEU A 910 28.25 7.48 4.46
CA LEU A 910 28.77 7.61 5.81
C LEU A 910 29.65 6.41 6.25
N PHE A 911 29.39 5.20 5.73
CA PHE A 911 30.22 4.01 5.99
C PHE A 911 31.30 3.76 4.92
N LEU A 912 31.02 4.00 3.62
CA LEU A 912 31.95 3.67 2.52
C LEU A 912 32.95 4.80 2.20
N ASN A 913 32.61 6.06 2.49
CA ASN A 913 33.43 7.26 2.21
C ASN A 913 33.98 7.33 0.76
N SER A 914 33.22 6.82 -0.21
CA SER A 914 33.57 6.76 -1.64
C SER A 914 32.35 6.99 -2.51
N MET A 915 32.26 8.18 -3.13
CA MET A 915 31.08 8.59 -3.91
C MET A 915 30.81 7.67 -5.11
N PHE A 916 31.86 7.13 -5.74
CA PHE A 916 31.71 6.16 -6.83
C PHE A 916 31.11 4.84 -6.34
N THR A 917 31.58 4.31 -5.21
CA THR A 917 31.08 3.05 -4.64
C THR A 917 29.62 3.19 -4.21
N VAL A 918 29.24 4.35 -3.65
CA VAL A 918 27.85 4.68 -3.31
C VAL A 918 26.98 4.77 -4.56
N ALA A 919 27.40 5.51 -5.58
CA ALA A 919 26.63 5.65 -6.82
C ALA A 919 26.39 4.31 -7.53
N MET A 920 27.38 3.41 -7.55
CA MET A 920 27.21 2.04 -8.05
C MET A 920 26.19 1.23 -7.23
N ALA A 921 26.26 1.30 -5.89
CA ALA A 921 25.34 0.58 -5.02
C ALA A 921 23.89 1.11 -5.16
N SER A 922 23.68 2.43 -5.06
CA SER A 922 22.36 3.06 -5.26
C SER A 922 21.80 2.81 -6.66
N GLY A 923 22.64 2.78 -7.70
CA GLY A 923 22.22 2.41 -9.06
C GLY A 923 21.76 0.95 -9.17
N CYS A 924 22.42 0.03 -8.48
CA CYS A 924 21.98 -1.37 -8.39
C CYS A 924 20.64 -1.49 -7.63
N VAL A 925 20.44 -0.73 -6.55
CA VAL A 925 19.18 -0.73 -5.79
C VAL A 925 18.02 -0.18 -6.63
N LEU A 926 18.20 0.96 -7.32
CA LEU A 926 17.21 1.49 -8.26
C LEU A 926 16.84 0.46 -9.36
N SER A 927 17.84 -0.25 -9.89
CA SER A 927 17.68 -1.33 -10.88
C SER A 927 16.91 -2.55 -10.34
N ILE A 928 16.99 -2.83 -9.04
CA ILE A 928 16.17 -3.85 -8.36
C ILE A 928 14.74 -3.33 -8.21
N CYS A 929 14.53 -2.07 -7.79
CA CYS A 929 13.19 -1.48 -7.65
C CYS A 929 12.40 -1.48 -8.96
N CYS A 930 13.01 -1.03 -10.07
CA CYS A 930 12.41 -1.08 -11.40
C CYS A 930 12.12 -2.53 -11.82
N GLY A 931 12.99 -3.47 -11.46
CA GLY A 931 12.82 -4.91 -11.70
C GLY A 931 11.61 -5.51 -11.00
N ILE A 932 11.44 -5.17 -9.71
CA ILE A 932 10.31 -5.63 -8.89
C ILE A 932 8.99 -5.19 -9.54
N LEU A 933 8.82 -3.89 -9.82
CA LEU A 933 7.61 -3.38 -10.50
C LEU A 933 7.39 -4.01 -11.88
N GLY A 934 8.41 -4.01 -12.74
CA GLY A 934 8.28 -4.49 -14.11
C GLY A 934 7.88 -5.96 -14.20
N ILE A 935 8.39 -6.80 -13.30
CA ILE A 935 8.04 -8.23 -13.24
C ILE A 935 6.70 -8.44 -12.50
N LEU A 936 6.34 -7.63 -11.50
CA LEU A 936 5.01 -7.69 -10.87
C LEU A 936 3.88 -7.37 -11.86
N SER A 937 4.06 -6.35 -12.71
CA SER A 937 3.15 -6.04 -13.82
C SER A 937 2.96 -7.26 -14.75
N TRP A 938 4.05 -7.89 -15.18
CA TRP A 938 4.00 -9.11 -16.00
C TRP A 938 3.35 -10.30 -15.29
N LEU A 939 3.45 -10.39 -13.96
CA LEU A 939 2.75 -11.37 -13.13
C LEU A 939 1.27 -11.03 -12.89
N LYS A 940 0.73 -10.01 -13.59
CA LYS A 940 -0.62 -9.45 -13.43
C LYS A 940 -0.93 -9.15 -11.96
N THR A 941 -0.02 -8.41 -11.34
CA THR A 941 -0.22 -7.80 -10.03
C THR A 941 -0.34 -6.29 -10.25
N ASP A 942 -1.50 -5.73 -9.90
CA ASP A 942 -1.84 -4.32 -10.10
C ASP A 942 -1.07 -3.42 -9.09
N LEU A 943 -1.01 -2.09 -9.32
CA LEU A 943 -0.50 -1.15 -8.32
C LEU A 943 -1.59 -0.79 -7.32
N ASP A 944 -1.32 -1.11 -6.06
CA ASP A 944 -2.24 -1.01 -4.93
C ASP A 944 -1.49 -0.57 -3.63
N PRO A 945 -2.20 -0.28 -2.53
CA PRO A 945 -1.57 0.14 -1.27
C PRO A 945 -0.58 -0.89 -0.71
N ILE A 946 -0.83 -2.18 -0.96
CA ILE A 946 -0.05 -3.29 -0.38
C ILE A 946 1.24 -3.53 -1.18
N THR A 947 1.21 -3.46 -2.52
CA THR A 947 2.42 -3.47 -3.36
C THR A 947 3.33 -2.28 -3.05
N MET A 948 2.78 -1.08 -2.83
CA MET A 948 3.57 0.10 -2.46
C MET A 948 4.32 -0.10 -1.13
N ALA A 949 3.65 -0.62 -0.10
CA ALA A 949 4.29 -0.94 1.18
C ALA A 949 5.31 -2.11 1.04
N ALA A 950 4.94 -3.20 0.38
CA ALA A 950 5.81 -4.35 0.15
C ALA A 950 7.06 -3.98 -0.67
N MET A 951 6.93 -3.05 -1.62
CA MET A 951 8.07 -2.48 -2.35
C MET A 951 8.96 -1.67 -1.41
N THR A 952 8.41 -0.74 -0.62
CA THR A 952 9.21 0.14 0.28
C THR A 952 10.07 -0.69 1.23
N ILE A 953 9.48 -1.72 1.84
CA ILE A 953 10.19 -2.72 2.67
C ILE A 953 11.24 -3.49 1.85
N SER A 954 10.92 -3.87 0.60
CA SER A 954 11.87 -4.55 -0.31
C SER A 954 13.10 -3.71 -0.61
N ILE A 955 12.97 -2.37 -0.70
CA ILE A 955 14.14 -1.50 -0.90
C ILE A 955 15.08 -1.63 0.30
N GLY A 956 14.54 -1.62 1.53
CA GLY A 956 15.28 -1.83 2.78
C GLY A 956 16.18 -3.06 2.75
N PHE A 957 15.60 -4.21 2.41
CA PHE A 957 16.32 -5.47 2.24
C PHE A 957 17.36 -5.41 1.10
N SER A 958 17.05 -4.75 -0.01
CA SER A 958 17.84 -4.83 -1.25
C SER A 958 19.22 -4.20 -1.23
N VAL A 959 19.51 -3.33 -0.25
CA VAL A 959 20.82 -2.65 -0.12
C VAL A 959 21.93 -3.61 0.32
N ASP A 960 21.59 -4.64 1.11
CA ASP A 960 22.54 -5.38 1.94
C ASP A 960 23.63 -6.10 1.11
N ILE A 961 23.22 -6.98 0.20
CA ILE A 961 24.16 -7.77 -0.64
C ILE A 961 24.99 -6.86 -1.58
N PRO A 962 24.39 -5.90 -2.34
CA PRO A 962 25.17 -5.00 -3.19
C PRO A 962 26.14 -4.11 -2.40
N ALA A 963 25.76 -3.62 -1.21
CA ALA A 963 26.65 -2.84 -0.35
C ALA A 963 27.83 -3.68 0.17
N HIS A 964 27.57 -4.91 0.65
CA HIS A 964 28.61 -5.81 1.14
C HIS A 964 29.61 -6.24 0.05
N VAL A 965 29.14 -6.57 -1.15
CA VAL A 965 30.02 -6.89 -2.29
C VAL A 965 30.82 -5.66 -2.72
N SER A 966 30.19 -4.48 -2.82
CA SER A 966 30.86 -3.23 -3.17
C SER A 966 31.95 -2.85 -2.15
N TYR A 967 31.67 -3.02 -0.86
CA TYR A 967 32.62 -2.76 0.22
C TYR A 967 33.84 -3.67 0.15
N HIS A 968 33.65 -4.99 0.12
CA HIS A 968 34.77 -5.93 0.12
C HIS A 968 35.61 -5.89 -1.17
N TYR A 969 35.00 -5.61 -2.33
CA TYR A 969 35.75 -5.38 -3.57
C TYR A 969 36.62 -4.11 -3.49
N TYR A 970 36.06 -3.02 -2.96
CA TYR A 970 36.81 -1.77 -2.75
C TYR A 970 37.93 -1.93 -1.70
N GLN A 971 37.66 -2.67 -0.62
CA GLN A 971 38.64 -2.99 0.42
C GLN A 971 39.80 -3.83 -0.12
N ALA A 972 39.53 -4.84 -0.95
CA ALA A 972 40.56 -5.63 -1.62
C ALA A 972 41.40 -4.80 -2.61
N ALA A 973 40.80 -3.81 -3.28
CA ALA A 973 41.53 -2.85 -4.11
C ALA A 973 42.43 -1.92 -3.26
N ALA A 974 41.95 -1.45 -2.11
CA ALA A 974 42.73 -0.61 -1.19
C ALA A 974 43.91 -1.37 -0.53
N GLN A 975 43.82 -2.69 -0.40
CA GLN A 975 44.91 -3.57 0.06
C GLN A 975 46.01 -3.81 -1.00
N GLY A 976 45.95 -3.19 -2.18
CA GLY A 976 47.00 -3.27 -3.20
C GLY A 976 46.97 -4.53 -4.07
N VAL A 977 45.82 -5.22 -4.15
CA VAL A 977 45.64 -6.36 -5.08
C VAL A 977 45.38 -5.82 -6.49
N ASP A 978 46.39 -5.78 -7.37
CA ASP A 978 46.24 -5.18 -8.70
C ASP A 978 45.28 -5.92 -9.66
N GLN A 979 45.23 -7.26 -9.58
CA GLN A 979 44.47 -8.09 -10.53
C GLN A 979 42.96 -8.10 -10.20
N PRO A 980 42.06 -7.69 -11.12
CA PRO A 980 40.60 -7.67 -10.86
C PRO A 980 40.02 -9.04 -10.48
N GLN A 981 40.52 -10.11 -11.10
CA GLN A 981 40.17 -11.49 -10.76
C GLN A 981 40.49 -11.83 -9.30
N ALA A 982 41.68 -11.46 -8.81
CA ALA A 982 42.09 -11.73 -7.44
C ALA A 982 41.27 -10.93 -6.41
N LYS A 983 40.89 -9.67 -6.74
CA LYS A 983 39.94 -8.89 -5.93
C LYS A 983 38.60 -9.62 -5.80
N LEU A 984 38.05 -10.11 -6.93
CA LEU A 984 36.74 -10.75 -6.93
C LEU A 984 36.74 -12.11 -6.23
N VAL A 985 37.78 -12.95 -6.41
CA VAL A 985 37.91 -14.21 -5.65
C VAL A 985 37.88 -13.93 -4.14
N ASN A 986 38.64 -12.94 -3.67
CA ASN A 986 38.67 -12.58 -2.26
C ASN A 986 37.27 -12.14 -1.78
N CYS A 987 36.63 -11.21 -2.49
CA CYS A 987 35.31 -10.68 -2.17
C CYS A 987 34.20 -11.74 -2.14
N LEU A 988 34.12 -12.62 -3.14
CA LEU A 988 33.07 -13.65 -3.18
C LEU A 988 33.33 -14.79 -2.20
N SER A 989 34.59 -15.06 -1.85
CA SER A 989 34.93 -16.10 -0.87
C SER A 989 34.45 -15.80 0.56
N SER A 990 34.24 -14.53 0.91
CA SER A 990 33.65 -14.12 2.19
C SER A 990 32.13 -13.93 2.13
N VAL A 991 31.59 -13.35 1.04
CA VAL A 991 30.19 -12.89 0.99
C VAL A 991 29.21 -13.91 0.38
N ALA A 992 29.61 -14.65 -0.65
CA ALA A 992 28.63 -15.34 -1.53
C ALA A 992 27.87 -16.49 -0.84
N PHE A 993 28.54 -17.31 -0.03
CA PHE A 993 27.89 -18.43 0.65
C PHE A 993 26.91 -17.96 1.76
N PRO A 994 27.27 -17.01 2.67
CA PRO A 994 26.31 -16.42 3.59
C PRO A 994 25.09 -15.79 2.90
N ALA A 995 25.30 -15.02 1.82
CA ALA A 995 24.20 -14.36 1.10
C ALA A 995 23.20 -15.36 0.49
N LEU A 996 23.69 -16.42 -0.17
CA LEU A 996 22.83 -17.46 -0.72
C LEU A 996 22.12 -18.29 0.37
N GLN A 997 22.79 -18.53 1.51
CA GLN A 997 22.19 -19.23 2.64
C GLN A 997 21.00 -18.43 3.22
N ALA A 998 21.22 -17.14 3.50
CA ALA A 998 20.20 -16.19 3.97
C ALA A 998 19.01 -16.13 3.02
N ALA A 999 19.28 -15.90 1.73
CA ALA A 999 18.29 -15.80 0.67
C ALA A 999 17.34 -17.01 0.61
N LEU A 1000 17.88 -18.23 0.78
CA LEU A 1000 17.09 -19.45 0.78
C LEU A 1000 16.22 -19.58 2.05
N SER A 1001 16.76 -19.31 3.25
CA SER A 1001 15.96 -19.33 4.49
C SER A 1001 14.84 -18.29 4.49
N THR A 1002 15.12 -17.08 4.02
CA THR A 1002 14.17 -15.97 3.97
C THR A 1002 13.06 -16.25 2.95
N SER A 1003 13.41 -16.75 1.76
CA SER A 1003 12.42 -17.16 0.75
C SER A 1003 11.49 -18.28 1.24
N LEU A 1004 12.05 -19.31 1.90
CA LEU A 1004 11.26 -20.44 2.44
C LEU A 1004 10.38 -20.03 3.61
N CYS A 1005 10.84 -19.13 4.48
CA CYS A 1005 10.06 -18.59 5.59
C CYS A 1005 8.83 -17.79 5.11
N VAL A 1006 9.07 -16.80 4.23
CA VAL A 1006 8.00 -15.95 3.68
C VAL A 1006 6.99 -16.77 2.86
N SER A 1007 7.45 -17.80 2.14
CA SER A 1007 6.58 -18.69 1.34
C SER A 1007 5.51 -19.43 2.15
N SER A 1008 5.61 -19.53 3.48
CA SER A 1008 4.55 -20.09 4.32
C SER A 1008 3.23 -19.33 4.23
N LEU A 1009 3.28 -18.02 3.92
CA LEU A 1009 2.10 -17.17 3.73
C LEU A 1009 1.36 -17.44 2.41
N LEU A 1010 1.98 -18.13 1.44
CA LEU A 1010 1.33 -18.48 0.17
C LEU A 1010 0.28 -19.60 0.36
N LEU A 1011 0.32 -20.30 1.51
CA LEU A 1011 -0.73 -21.22 1.94
C LEU A 1011 -2.00 -20.51 2.42
N VAL A 1012 -1.97 -19.19 2.63
CA VAL A 1012 -3.17 -18.40 2.93
C VAL A 1012 -3.85 -17.99 1.62
N HIS A 1013 -5.13 -18.32 1.47
CA HIS A 1013 -5.96 -17.86 0.34
C HIS A 1013 -6.39 -16.38 0.49
N LEU A 1014 -5.38 -15.50 0.59
CA LEU A 1014 -5.48 -14.03 0.66
C LEU A 1014 -4.67 -13.39 -0.47
N HIS A 1015 -5.24 -12.36 -1.11
CA HIS A 1015 -4.52 -11.57 -2.11
C HIS A 1015 -3.36 -10.80 -1.46
N MET A 1016 -3.60 -10.11 -0.34
CA MET A 1016 -2.56 -9.37 0.41
C MET A 1016 -1.31 -10.22 0.69
N ALA A 1017 -1.50 -11.45 1.18
CA ALA A 1017 -0.42 -12.39 1.45
C ALA A 1017 0.28 -12.84 0.16
N THR A 1018 -0.48 -13.19 -0.89
CA THR A 1018 0.06 -13.62 -2.19
C THR A 1018 0.95 -12.54 -2.82
N VAL A 1019 0.48 -11.28 -2.85
CA VAL A 1019 1.22 -10.12 -3.35
C VAL A 1019 2.49 -9.90 -2.53
N PHE A 1020 2.38 -9.93 -1.20
CA PHE A 1020 3.52 -9.73 -0.32
C PHE A 1020 4.62 -10.80 -0.54
N VAL A 1021 4.25 -12.08 -0.64
CA VAL A 1021 5.19 -13.18 -0.93
C VAL A 1021 5.84 -13.02 -2.30
N ARG A 1022 5.06 -12.72 -3.35
CA ARG A 1022 5.58 -12.49 -4.71
C ARG A 1022 6.65 -11.39 -4.70
N THR A 1023 6.34 -10.24 -4.10
CA THR A 1023 7.25 -9.09 -4.02
C THR A 1023 8.52 -9.40 -3.25
N MET A 1024 8.42 -10.06 -2.08
CA MET A 1024 9.61 -10.42 -1.28
C MET A 1024 10.49 -11.47 -1.94
N VAL A 1025 9.93 -12.57 -2.47
CA VAL A 1025 10.73 -13.61 -3.13
C VAL A 1025 11.39 -13.07 -4.39
N LEU A 1026 10.68 -12.24 -5.16
CA LEU A 1026 11.23 -11.52 -6.32
C LEU A 1026 12.38 -10.59 -5.92
N CYS A 1027 12.22 -9.80 -4.85
CA CYS A 1027 13.29 -8.98 -4.29
C CYS A 1027 14.52 -9.84 -3.94
N VAL A 1028 14.37 -10.89 -3.12
CA VAL A 1028 15.47 -11.76 -2.68
C VAL A 1028 16.24 -12.35 -3.88
N VAL A 1029 15.53 -12.82 -4.91
CA VAL A 1029 16.14 -13.35 -6.14
C VAL A 1029 16.89 -12.26 -6.92
N LEU A 1030 16.26 -11.10 -7.16
CA LEU A 1030 16.88 -9.98 -7.88
C LEU A 1030 18.10 -9.43 -7.14
N CYS A 1031 18.08 -9.35 -5.81
CA CYS A 1031 19.20 -8.90 -4.98
C CYS A 1031 20.42 -9.81 -5.08
N ASN A 1032 20.21 -11.13 -5.12
CA ASN A 1032 21.30 -12.09 -5.32
C ASN A 1032 21.84 -12.01 -6.75
N LEU A 1033 20.96 -11.88 -7.76
CA LEU A 1033 21.36 -11.72 -9.15
C LEU A 1033 22.19 -10.42 -9.37
N HIS A 1034 21.74 -9.30 -8.82
CA HIS A 1034 22.45 -8.02 -8.91
C HIS A 1034 23.76 -8.05 -8.12
N GLY A 1035 23.72 -8.48 -6.85
CA GLY A 1035 24.88 -8.46 -5.96
C GLY A 1035 25.97 -9.45 -6.34
N LEU A 1036 25.63 -10.66 -6.81
CA LEU A 1036 26.60 -11.73 -7.08
C LEU A 1036 26.96 -11.88 -8.57
N VAL A 1037 26.13 -11.40 -9.51
CA VAL A 1037 26.38 -11.53 -10.96
C VAL A 1037 26.62 -10.17 -11.63
N PHE A 1038 25.62 -9.27 -11.65
CA PHE A 1038 25.71 -8.01 -12.42
C PHE A 1038 26.79 -7.06 -11.86
N LEU A 1039 26.75 -6.76 -10.57
CA LEU A 1039 27.68 -5.83 -9.91
C LEU A 1039 29.16 -6.27 -10.08
N PRO A 1040 29.54 -7.55 -9.85
CA PRO A 1040 30.88 -8.04 -10.18
C PRO A 1040 31.31 -7.85 -11.64
N ALA A 1041 30.43 -8.10 -12.62
CA ALA A 1041 30.75 -7.89 -14.03
C ALA A 1041 31.01 -6.40 -14.33
N PHE A 1042 30.18 -5.50 -13.81
CA PHE A 1042 30.39 -4.05 -13.91
C PHE A 1042 31.70 -3.60 -13.26
N LEU A 1043 32.01 -4.07 -12.06
CA LEU A 1043 33.23 -3.71 -11.33
C LEU A 1043 34.51 -4.17 -12.05
N ILE A 1044 34.51 -5.37 -12.65
CA ILE A 1044 35.63 -5.88 -13.46
C ILE A 1044 35.78 -5.07 -14.76
N LEU A 1045 34.69 -4.77 -15.44
CA LEU A 1045 34.72 -4.01 -16.70
C LEU A 1045 35.22 -2.58 -16.45
N PHE A 1046 34.71 -1.92 -15.40
CA PHE A 1046 35.12 -0.57 -15.00
C PHE A 1046 36.60 -0.50 -14.61
N ASP A 1047 37.09 -1.41 -13.76
CA ASP A 1047 38.51 -1.47 -13.38
C ASP A 1047 39.39 -1.75 -14.61
N SER A 1048 38.96 -2.64 -15.51
CA SER A 1048 39.67 -2.89 -16.79
C SER A 1048 39.78 -1.63 -17.67
N VAL A 1049 38.70 -0.84 -17.78
CA VAL A 1049 38.70 0.42 -18.53
C VAL A 1049 39.57 1.48 -17.84
N VAL A 1050 39.46 1.64 -16.52
CA VAL A 1050 40.27 2.59 -15.73
C VAL A 1050 41.75 2.24 -15.82
N GLN A 1051 42.13 0.96 -15.75
CA GLN A 1051 43.51 0.51 -15.93
C GLN A 1051 44.03 0.78 -17.35
N HIS A 1052 43.21 0.59 -18.38
CA HIS A 1052 43.59 0.89 -19.77
C HIS A 1052 43.75 2.40 -20.00
N MET A 1053 42.88 3.22 -19.42
CA MET A 1053 42.96 4.68 -19.44
C MET A 1053 44.21 5.18 -18.67
N ARG A 1054 44.49 4.64 -17.49
CA ARG A 1054 45.73 4.93 -16.72
C ARG A 1054 46.98 4.56 -17.51
N LYS A 1055 47.01 3.39 -18.17
CA LYS A 1055 48.14 2.97 -19.03
C LYS A 1055 48.33 3.91 -20.22
N ARG A 1056 47.26 4.29 -20.94
CA ARG A 1056 47.32 5.29 -22.02
C ARG A 1056 47.77 6.67 -21.53
N ALA A 1057 47.33 7.11 -20.35
CA ALA A 1057 47.74 8.38 -19.75
C ALA A 1057 49.22 8.36 -19.32
N ALA A 1058 49.70 7.26 -18.76
CA ALA A 1058 51.12 7.05 -18.43
C ALA A 1058 51.99 7.04 -19.70
N GLN A 1059 51.57 6.34 -20.76
CA GLN A 1059 52.23 6.34 -22.06
C GLN A 1059 52.30 7.76 -22.67
N ARG A 1060 51.20 8.54 -22.61
CA ARG A 1060 51.19 9.94 -23.06
C ARG A 1060 52.13 10.84 -22.23
N ARG A 1061 52.21 10.65 -20.91
CA ARG A 1061 53.16 11.38 -20.05
C ARG A 1061 54.61 11.00 -20.32
N ALA A 1062 54.90 9.71 -20.55
CA ALA A 1062 56.22 9.25 -20.93
C ALA A 1062 56.66 9.77 -22.31
N ALA A 1063 55.74 9.80 -23.28
CA ALA A 1063 55.98 10.41 -24.59
C ALA A 1063 56.24 11.93 -24.49
N GLY A 1064 55.44 12.65 -23.69
CA GLY A 1064 55.65 14.08 -23.42
C GLY A 1064 57.02 14.37 -22.79
N ALA A 1065 57.36 13.64 -21.72
CA ALA A 1065 58.67 13.76 -21.08
C ALA A 1065 59.84 13.40 -22.02
N ALA A 1066 59.64 12.47 -22.97
CA ALA A 1066 60.63 12.15 -24.00
C ALA A 1066 60.78 13.27 -25.05
N THR A 1067 59.70 13.97 -25.41
CA THR A 1067 59.82 15.18 -26.26
C THR A 1067 60.46 16.35 -25.52
N ASP A 1068 60.13 16.57 -24.25
CA ASP A 1068 60.73 17.64 -23.44
C ASP A 1068 62.24 17.42 -23.23
N ALA A 1069 62.64 16.17 -22.95
CA ALA A 1069 64.05 15.78 -22.83
C ALA A 1069 64.85 15.96 -24.13
N ASN A 1070 64.20 15.92 -25.30
CA ASN A 1070 64.85 16.06 -26.61
C ASN A 1070 64.83 17.51 -27.15
N GLY A 1071 64.12 18.43 -26.49
CA GLY A 1071 64.11 19.87 -26.82
C GLY A 1071 65.15 20.71 -26.08
N GLY A 1072 65.78 20.16 -25.03
CA GLY A 1072 66.64 20.89 -24.07
C GLY A 1072 68.11 21.05 -24.46
N GLY A 1073 68.44 21.33 -25.73
CA GLY A 1073 69.81 21.44 -26.21
C GLY A 1073 70.55 22.73 -25.82
N GLY A 1074 70.86 22.94 -24.52
CA GLY A 1074 71.42 24.22 -24.04
C GLY A 1074 72.23 24.21 -22.73
N ALA A 1075 73.52 23.86 -22.82
CA ALA A 1075 74.63 24.32 -21.96
C ALA A 1075 74.70 23.96 -20.44
N VAL A 1076 75.81 23.26 -20.09
CA VAL A 1076 76.61 23.41 -18.84
C VAL A 1076 76.07 22.86 -17.49
N ASN A 1077 76.28 21.55 -17.29
CA ASN A 1077 77.20 20.98 -16.27
C ASN A 1077 77.07 21.37 -14.76
N LYS A 1078 76.54 20.46 -13.91
CA LYS A 1078 77.31 19.76 -12.83
C LYS A 1078 76.51 18.76 -11.97
N ARG A 1079 77.21 17.67 -11.57
CA ARG A 1079 77.00 16.72 -10.44
C ARG A 1079 75.72 15.85 -10.36
N TRP A 1080 75.96 14.52 -10.37
CA TRP A 1080 75.15 13.46 -9.74
C TRP A 1080 75.37 13.44 -8.20
N PRO A 1081 74.49 12.77 -7.41
CA PRO A 1081 74.56 11.30 -7.24
C PRO A 1081 73.21 10.55 -7.36
N THR A 1082 73.28 9.22 -7.46
CA THR A 1082 72.15 8.27 -7.56
C THR A 1082 71.57 7.83 -6.19
N PRO A 1083 70.30 7.40 -6.11
CA PRO A 1083 69.67 6.99 -4.84
C PRO A 1083 69.72 5.48 -4.55
N ILE A 1084 70.24 5.09 -3.38
CA ILE A 1084 70.03 3.79 -2.68
C ILE A 1084 70.11 4.06 -1.13
N PRO A 1085 69.71 3.14 -0.21
CA PRO A 1085 68.38 3.18 0.40
C PRO A 1085 68.36 3.24 1.96
N GLU A 1086 67.17 3.02 2.53
CA GLU A 1086 66.86 2.54 3.89
C GLU A 1086 66.77 3.50 5.12
N ALA A 1087 65.93 3.03 6.07
CA ALA A 1087 65.97 3.19 7.54
C ALA A 1087 65.54 4.51 8.26
N ASN A 1088 64.28 4.47 8.73
CA ASN A 1088 63.88 4.63 10.14
C ASN A 1088 63.87 5.99 10.89
N SER A 1089 63.13 5.94 12.02
CA SER A 1089 63.15 6.82 13.20
C SER A 1089 62.65 8.27 13.07
N SER A 1090 61.34 8.42 13.30
CA SER A 1090 60.76 9.31 14.33
C SER A 1090 61.65 10.36 15.03
N GLN A 1091 61.17 11.61 15.09
CA GLN A 1091 60.70 12.15 16.37
C GLN A 1091 59.64 13.27 16.25
N GLU A 1092 58.62 13.12 17.10
CA GLU A 1092 57.86 14.12 17.87
C GLU A 1092 57.83 15.63 17.50
N SER A 1093 56.58 16.12 17.40
CA SER A 1093 56.13 17.41 17.97
C SER A 1093 56.52 18.72 17.22
N SER A 1094 55.85 19.87 17.37
CA SER A 1094 54.65 20.24 18.15
C SER A 1094 53.94 21.50 17.56
N LEU A 1095 52.81 21.89 18.18
CA LEU A 1095 52.26 23.25 18.29
C LEU A 1095 51.75 24.03 17.05
N ARG A 1096 50.41 23.99 16.91
CA ARG A 1096 49.47 25.14 16.93
C ARG A 1096 49.67 26.37 15.99
N ALA A 1097 48.58 26.60 15.23
CA ALA A 1097 47.86 27.88 15.03
C ALA A 1097 48.57 29.05 14.29
N GLY A 1098 47.85 29.89 13.54
CA GLY A 1098 46.41 29.88 13.24
C GLY A 1098 45.97 31.09 12.39
N THR A 1099 44.73 31.54 12.60
CA THR A 1099 44.09 32.77 12.05
C THR A 1099 43.93 32.92 10.53
N ALA A 1100 42.68 33.10 10.11
CA ALA A 1100 42.22 33.70 8.84
C ALA A 1100 42.03 35.25 9.05
N PRO A 1101 41.34 36.09 8.22
CA PRO A 1101 40.37 35.79 7.15
C PRO A 1101 40.34 36.71 5.88
N MET A 1102 39.50 36.30 4.91
CA MET A 1102 38.61 37.08 4.00
C MET A 1102 38.96 38.53 3.51
N SER A 1103 39.22 38.68 2.19
CA SER A 1103 38.45 39.39 1.10
C SER A 1103 37.68 40.74 1.34
N PRO A 1104 37.18 41.50 0.32
CA PRO A 1104 37.36 41.58 -1.17
C PRO A 1104 37.63 43.07 -1.61
N PRO A 1105 36.98 43.74 -2.62
CA PRO A 1105 36.69 43.47 -4.06
C PRO A 1105 37.39 44.48 -5.05
N ALA A 1106 36.92 44.61 -6.31
CA ALA A 1106 37.59 45.28 -7.46
C ALA A 1106 36.99 46.63 -7.95
N GLN A 1107 37.63 47.32 -8.92
CA GLN A 1107 37.10 48.45 -9.73
C GLN A 1107 37.74 48.58 -11.15
N HIS A 1108 37.18 49.46 -12.01
CA HIS A 1108 37.51 49.72 -13.45
C HIS A 1108 38.72 50.69 -13.68
N ARG A 1109 39.19 51.17 -14.86
CA ARG A 1109 38.57 51.49 -16.20
C ARG A 1109 39.63 51.87 -17.30
N ASN A 1110 39.33 51.70 -18.61
CA ASN A 1110 39.98 52.28 -19.84
C ASN A 1110 41.50 51.96 -20.14
N GLY A 1111 42.09 52.09 -21.36
CA GLY A 1111 41.59 52.20 -22.76
C GLY A 1111 42.61 52.72 -23.83
N ALA A 1112 42.82 52.00 -24.97
CA ALA A 1112 43.53 52.34 -26.26
C ALA A 1112 45.06 52.73 -26.26
N GLY A 1113 45.88 52.59 -27.34
CA GLY A 1113 45.76 51.91 -28.66
C GLY A 1113 46.89 52.20 -29.71
N GLY A 1114 47.22 51.24 -30.61
CA GLY A 1114 48.05 51.38 -31.87
C GLY A 1114 49.59 51.16 -31.79
N GLN A 1115 50.41 50.94 -32.86
CA GLN A 1115 50.24 50.40 -34.25
C GLN A 1115 51.65 50.25 -34.95
N TYR A 1116 51.93 49.23 -35.83
CA TYR A 1116 52.69 49.28 -37.14
C TYR A 1116 53.12 47.90 -37.78
N ARG A 1117 53.70 47.95 -39.01
CA ARG A 1117 54.02 46.91 -40.05
C ARG A 1117 55.44 46.25 -39.94
N ASN A 1118 55.97 45.30 -40.74
CA ASN A 1118 55.65 44.63 -42.05
C ASN A 1118 56.46 43.29 -42.23
N GLY A 1119 56.13 42.37 -43.17
CA GLY A 1119 57.02 41.23 -43.55
C GLY A 1119 56.45 40.13 -44.49
N ARG A 1120 57.32 39.33 -45.15
CA ARG A 1120 57.04 38.26 -46.17
C ARG A 1120 58.21 37.23 -46.15
N THR A 1121 58.20 35.96 -46.62
CA THR A 1121 57.29 34.98 -47.28
C THR A 1121 57.86 33.54 -46.99
N LYS A 1122 57.47 32.34 -47.52
CA LYS A 1122 56.66 31.90 -48.68
C LYS A 1122 55.79 30.63 -48.38
N ALA A 1123 56.12 29.45 -48.94
CA ALA A 1123 55.31 28.19 -48.98
C ALA A 1123 56.20 26.98 -49.43
N PRO A 1124 55.78 25.67 -49.41
CA PRO A 1124 54.40 25.14 -49.32
C PRO A 1124 54.13 23.88 -48.42
N ALA A 1125 52.85 23.49 -48.35
CA ALA A 1125 52.27 22.19 -47.93
C ALA A 1125 52.39 21.75 -46.44
N GLU A 1126 51.36 21.21 -45.78
CA GLU A 1126 49.91 21.11 -46.07
C GLU A 1126 49.08 20.98 -44.75
N GLN A 1127 47.81 21.45 -44.79
CA GLN A 1127 46.64 21.26 -43.87
C GLN A 1127 46.89 20.78 -42.41
N SER A 1128 46.32 21.43 -41.38
CA SER A 1128 44.86 21.59 -41.20
C SER A 1128 44.46 22.64 -40.14
N ARG A 1129 43.36 23.37 -40.35
CA ARG A 1129 42.63 24.08 -39.27
C ARG A 1129 41.15 24.34 -39.63
N VAL A 1130 40.45 25.09 -38.76
CA VAL A 1130 38.98 25.12 -38.60
C VAL A 1130 38.37 26.45 -39.08
N THR A 1131 37.03 26.47 -39.21
CA THR A 1131 36.04 27.58 -39.15
C THR A 1131 35.47 28.18 -40.45
N ASP A 1132 34.19 28.56 -40.31
CA ASP A 1132 33.36 29.53 -41.04
C ASP A 1132 32.54 29.17 -42.31
N ARG A 1133 31.27 29.61 -42.27
CA ARG A 1133 30.34 29.89 -43.40
C ARG A 1133 30.30 31.42 -43.57
N PRO A 1134 29.98 31.98 -44.76
CA PRO A 1134 28.57 32.36 -45.01
C PRO A 1134 28.13 32.39 -46.51
N MET A 1135 26.80 32.31 -46.75
CA MET A 1135 26.03 32.92 -47.89
C MET A 1135 26.43 32.52 -49.35
N LEU A 1136 25.59 32.64 -50.40
CA LEU A 1136 24.32 33.37 -50.61
C LEU A 1136 23.49 32.72 -51.76
N GLU A 1137 22.16 32.92 -51.72
CA GLU A 1137 21.20 33.02 -52.85
C GLU A 1137 20.72 31.80 -53.69
N ARG A 1138 19.45 31.94 -54.17
CA ARG A 1138 18.73 31.27 -55.27
C ARG A 1138 18.21 29.83 -55.09
N PHE A 1139 17.00 29.47 -55.54
CA PHE A 1139 15.76 30.23 -55.87
C PHE A 1139 14.61 29.20 -56.11
N ASN A 1140 13.33 29.56 -55.84
CA ASN A 1140 12.09 28.87 -56.27
C ASN A 1140 11.82 27.42 -55.75
N SER A 1141 10.56 26.93 -55.65
CA SER A 1141 9.19 27.54 -55.68
C SER A 1141 8.11 26.47 -55.36
N VAL A 1142 6.84 26.87 -55.20
CA VAL A 1142 5.63 26.02 -55.05
C VAL A 1142 5.49 25.44 -53.63
N ASP A 1143 4.68 25.99 -52.70
CA ASP A 1143 3.23 26.35 -52.70
C ASP A 1143 2.33 25.09 -52.67
N GLU A 1144 1.17 24.99 -51.99
CA GLU A 1144 0.21 25.92 -51.35
C GLU A 1144 -0.01 25.51 -49.85
N THR A 1145 -0.20 26.37 -48.84
CA THR A 1145 -1.34 27.27 -48.47
C THR A 1145 -2.69 26.55 -48.33
N ASP A 1146 -3.60 26.86 -47.39
CA ASP A 1146 -3.63 27.79 -46.22
C ASP A 1146 -4.70 27.26 -45.20
N GLY A 1147 -4.90 27.78 -43.98
CA GLY A 1147 -4.27 28.90 -43.26
C GLY A 1147 -5.08 29.32 -42.00
N GLY A 1148 -4.47 30.10 -41.10
CA GLY A 1148 -5.08 30.66 -39.87
C GLY A 1148 -5.14 29.71 -38.66
N GLY A 1149 -4.70 30.05 -37.44
CA GLY A 1149 -4.28 31.34 -36.84
C GLY A 1149 -5.24 31.70 -35.69
N THR A 1150 -4.83 31.85 -34.42
CA THR A 1150 -3.79 32.76 -33.91
C THR A 1150 -3.01 32.27 -32.68
N GLU A 1151 -1.70 32.55 -32.68
CA GLU A 1151 -0.89 33.26 -31.65
C GLU A 1151 -1.14 33.02 -30.13
N MET A 1152 -0.15 32.47 -29.40
CA MET A 1152 0.81 33.16 -28.48
C MET A 1152 0.30 33.39 -27.03
N VAL A 1153 1.11 33.44 -25.96
CA VAL A 1153 2.59 33.43 -25.77
C VAL A 1153 2.98 32.37 -24.72
N ALA A 1154 4.16 31.74 -24.85
CA ALA A 1154 4.80 31.00 -23.75
C ALA A 1154 6.01 31.77 -23.17
N SER A 1155 6.07 31.95 -21.86
CA SER A 1155 7.17 32.64 -21.16
C SER A 1155 7.77 31.82 -20.03
N LYS A 1156 9.09 31.90 -19.86
CA LYS A 1156 9.88 31.08 -18.91
C LYS A 1156 9.73 31.52 -17.44
N PRO A 1157 9.88 30.62 -16.46
CA PRO A 1157 9.92 30.99 -15.05
C PRO A 1157 11.19 31.80 -14.72
N SER A 1158 11.05 32.76 -13.81
CA SER A 1158 12.15 33.49 -13.19
C SER A 1158 12.14 33.27 -11.66
N MET A 1159 13.30 33.38 -11.02
CA MET A 1159 13.50 32.99 -9.62
C MET A 1159 14.24 34.12 -8.86
N LYS A 1160 13.87 34.31 -7.58
CA LYS A 1160 14.24 35.39 -6.63
C LYS A 1160 13.21 36.56 -6.60
N SER A 1161 12.87 37.13 -5.44
CA SER A 1161 13.18 36.74 -4.04
C SER A 1161 12.39 37.54 -2.99
N ILE A 1162 12.08 36.88 -1.86
CA ILE A 1162 11.92 37.44 -0.50
C ILE A 1162 10.84 38.52 -0.29
N VAL A 1163 9.85 38.24 0.57
CA VAL A 1163 9.49 39.07 1.74
C VAL A 1163 8.58 38.28 2.72
N LYS A 1164 8.86 38.44 4.02
CA LYS A 1164 8.06 38.11 5.23
C LYS A 1164 7.23 36.81 5.30
N VAL A 1165 7.72 35.91 6.16
CA VAL A 1165 6.92 34.94 6.92
C VAL A 1165 6.06 35.67 7.97
N PRO A 1166 4.75 35.39 8.09
CA PRO A 1166 4.01 35.57 9.34
C PRO A 1166 4.21 34.33 10.25
N ALA A 1167 4.35 34.52 11.55
CA ALA A 1167 4.40 33.39 12.48
C ALA A 1167 3.00 32.81 12.67
N THR A 1168 2.84 31.50 12.43
CA THR A 1168 1.68 30.75 12.93
C THR A 1168 1.89 30.44 14.40
N GLU A 1169 1.07 31.04 15.26
CA GLU A 1169 1.06 30.72 16.69
C GLU A 1169 0.60 29.28 16.92
N VAL A 1170 1.16 28.66 17.95
CA VAL A 1170 0.61 27.41 18.50
C VAL A 1170 -0.62 27.81 19.30
N VAL A 1171 -1.80 27.46 18.81
CA VAL A 1171 -3.04 27.50 19.61
C VAL A 1171 -3.03 26.26 20.51
N PRO A 1172 -2.94 26.39 21.84
CA PRO A 1172 -3.11 25.25 22.74
C PRO A 1172 -4.60 24.89 22.85
N GLU A 1173 -4.90 23.60 22.98
CA GLU A 1173 -6.10 23.19 23.69
C GLU A 1173 -5.94 23.63 25.15
N ASN A 1174 -6.85 24.47 25.64
CA ASN A 1174 -7.01 24.77 27.06
C ASN A 1174 -8.49 24.77 27.38
N GLU A 1175 -8.83 24.08 28.46
CA GLU A 1175 -10.11 24.19 29.15
C GLU A 1175 -10.24 25.61 29.73
N GLU A 1176 -11.43 26.23 29.69
CA GLU A 1176 -11.75 27.26 30.67
C GLU A 1176 -13.25 27.27 31.00
N GLU A 1177 -13.57 27.20 32.29
CA GLU A 1177 -14.91 27.47 32.81
C GLU A 1177 -15.22 28.97 32.68
N GLN A 1178 -16.49 29.36 32.52
CA GLN A 1178 -16.89 30.72 32.87
C GLN A 1178 -18.20 30.77 33.66
N LYS A 1179 -18.10 31.31 34.89
CA LYS A 1179 -19.20 31.56 35.82
C LYS A 1179 -20.07 32.75 35.38
N VAL A 1180 -21.34 32.69 35.74
CA VAL A 1180 -22.14 33.87 36.18
C VAL A 1180 -22.93 33.46 37.43
N ASP A 1181 -23.21 34.43 38.31
CA ASP A 1181 -23.40 34.22 39.74
C ASP A 1181 -24.83 33.85 40.23
N ASP A 1182 -24.86 33.32 41.46
CA ASP A 1182 -25.89 33.45 42.51
C ASP A 1182 -27.40 33.41 42.15
N ASN A 1183 -28.10 32.39 42.67
CA ASN A 1183 -28.95 32.64 43.85
C ASN A 1183 -29.41 31.39 44.66
N ASN A 1184 -29.31 31.52 45.98
CA ASN A 1184 -30.19 30.95 47.04
C ASN A 1184 -30.54 29.44 47.13
N LYS A 1185 -30.04 28.85 48.24
CA LYS A 1185 -30.75 28.01 49.25
C LYS A 1185 -30.86 26.48 49.12
N SER A 1186 -30.32 25.86 50.17
CA SER A 1186 -30.83 24.70 50.94
C SER A 1186 -30.76 23.29 50.34
N ALA A 1187 -30.36 22.24 51.09
CA ALA A 1187 -29.71 22.23 52.41
C ALA A 1187 -29.03 20.87 52.74
N THR A 1188 -28.10 20.91 53.70
CA THR A 1188 -27.78 19.85 54.69
C THR A 1188 -27.41 18.43 54.22
N THR A 1189 -26.10 18.11 54.32
CA THR A 1189 -25.49 16.98 55.10
C THR A 1189 -25.99 15.53 54.91
N ASP A 1190 -25.17 14.46 55.01
CA ASP A 1190 -23.96 14.33 55.83
C ASP A 1190 -23.01 13.16 55.45
N LYS A 1191 -21.78 13.19 56.01
CA LYS A 1191 -20.87 12.07 56.39
C LYS A 1191 -20.37 10.99 55.38
N GLN A 1192 -19.04 11.08 55.16
CA GLN A 1192 -18.01 10.07 55.52
C GLN A 1192 -18.21 8.56 55.17
N LYS A 1193 -17.34 7.99 54.32
CA LYS A 1193 -16.14 7.20 54.75
C LYS A 1193 -15.27 6.62 53.61
N GLN A 1194 -14.01 7.06 53.57
CA GLN A 1194 -12.79 6.25 53.79
C GLN A 1194 -12.73 4.76 53.35
N SER A 1195 -11.67 4.44 52.57
CA SER A 1195 -10.70 3.34 52.79
C SER A 1195 -10.78 2.00 52.01
N ALA A 1196 -9.60 1.62 51.49
CA ALA A 1196 -9.03 0.27 51.29
C ALA A 1196 -9.37 -0.61 50.05
N ALA A 1197 -8.38 -0.66 49.15
CA ALA A 1197 -7.54 -1.83 48.81
C ALA A 1197 -8.06 -3.03 47.95
N GLU A 1198 -7.19 -3.40 47.00
CA GLU A 1198 -6.88 -4.75 46.50
C GLU A 1198 -8.02 -5.65 45.95
N ASN A 1199 -8.19 -5.62 44.62
CA ASN A 1199 -7.59 -6.64 43.71
C ASN A 1199 -7.37 -6.03 42.31
#